data_AF-A0A6A4I2Q0-F1
#
_entry.id   AF-A0A6A4I2Q0-F1
#
_cell.length_a   1.000
_cell.length_b   1.000
_cell.length_c   1.000
_cell.angle_alpha   90.00
_cell.angle_beta   90.00
_cell.angle_gamma   90.00
#
_symmetry.space_group_name_H-M   'P 1'
#
loop_
_entity.id
_entity.type
_entity.pdbx_description
1 polymer ?
#
loop_
_entity_poly.entity_id
_entity_poly.type
_entity_poly.pdbx_seq_one_letter_code
_entity_poly.pdbx_strand_id
1 'polypeptide(L)'
;MMLSLITWLQGAVSFAAISLFLYGSQDVAENLSPQGCRMSYMNPSYIPQTEFNRSWTPLAERYSLLLYREDQWERELHGGTPVLFIPGNAGSSGQVRSIASSATRQYYSRPNVAVYELWSRNMKALDFFAVEFNEDLSAFHGPTLEAQAEYCSRAVSYILSMYPQNTSIIIMGHSMGGIVATSLLPSQDIAAIITMSTPHTLPPARFDQRVDEIYAHNRETLHHDSTPILSLCGGATDMMIPSESCILPPSVEGLEIPYRRTVFSSALEGAWTGVGHRQMVWCHQVRWRVARAAMELTLATSVADRGVILDKWLRDGHTLPPAENSLKVIPSGERLILTQPRGSRTYLLPSQKLPPGSIPPISPQKPNSLLVSVALCSGSTVSLQCDTLQPVAHKLIPNPTSDSIFPVPQQGTDESEGVVLFEAEVVPATGSEAQWVAVKIERSDGEGWVLGGFVSANKIFDNVSMSRMLLGGTTVTLPDPASMRTSIRFPRLDSNALLVYRVVPLLTDNSLCSDQPLLSPLLVHTSYVSETHYFPLALTSPRRILLHTHGSAPYIQSNLGEGVELVIYSAINGCSVQLRGFDLYIDWLATLGRWPSRYFTTIVCWAVGIVALVVYEAWGAGENDNTPFVPPVDRSLREFGRRKLPKLALASLLISLLPLPDSLFMGTSGEWIYGPIAPMMVLIASGLVCISWMLLVMIMWPIGKISHLFSTRRQEEILSARKSTLISMGLIFALIFFFIPWQVAYLCCWLIHLQSCASDRSILSEPVLQPGVAVPLLTRNEPSVREGSDRPPQHRSFKSNSNHKAHLLLLMTWLLPLAAPVLVVWVRTLVTAGLTTPFDGDHFFFNVAPFLILVDFASWTSRPLLQKNSGEKYFSARWSFWLVAAIAFFVGPRKTYYVFDATRLAIGALVVVRIGPHYWGANSWRFPK
;
A
#
# COMPACT_ATOMS: atom_id res chain seq x y z
N MET A 1 21.93 16.53 35.73
CA MET A 1 20.74 15.66 35.87
C MET A 1 19.58 16.10 34.96
N MET A 2 19.11 17.36 34.98
CA MET A 2 18.03 17.83 34.08
C MET A 2 18.28 17.70 32.56
N LEU A 3 19.54 17.72 32.10
CA LEU A 3 19.85 17.71 30.66
C LEU A 3 19.89 16.33 29.98
N SER A 4 19.98 15.21 30.72
CA SER A 4 19.75 13.88 30.11
C SER A 4 18.25 13.57 29.98
N LEU A 5 17.41 14.22 30.79
CA LEU A 5 15.97 14.03 30.78
C LEU A 5 15.34 14.38 29.43
N ILE A 6 15.84 15.40 28.72
CA ILE A 6 15.26 15.85 27.44
C ILE A 6 15.35 14.76 26.37
N THR A 7 16.52 14.13 26.19
CA THR A 7 16.70 13.06 25.20
C THR A 7 15.91 11.81 25.56
N TRP A 8 15.80 11.49 26.84
CA TRP A 8 14.99 10.38 27.34
C TRP A 8 13.49 10.64 27.14
N LEU A 9 13.01 11.83 27.49
CA LEU A 9 11.62 12.25 27.29
C LEU A 9 11.25 12.20 25.81
N GLN A 10 12.14 12.69 24.94
CA GLN A 10 11.92 12.67 23.50
C GLN A 10 11.84 11.23 22.95
N GLY A 11 12.72 10.35 23.41
CA GLY A 11 12.64 8.92 23.10
C GLY A 11 11.31 8.32 23.58
N ALA A 12 10.94 8.55 24.84
CA ALA A 12 9.70 8.02 25.42
C ALA A 12 8.44 8.48 24.67
N VAL A 13 8.35 9.76 24.31
CA VAL A 13 7.24 10.30 23.51
C VAL A 13 7.18 9.65 22.12
N SER A 14 8.32 9.47 21.47
CA SER A 14 8.37 8.84 20.14
C SER A 14 7.97 7.37 20.20
N PHE A 15 8.41 6.65 21.23
CA PHE A 15 8.01 5.26 21.46
C PHE A 15 6.50 5.13 21.75
N ALA A 16 5.94 6.03 22.56
CA ALA A 16 4.51 6.08 22.81
C ALA A 16 3.70 6.37 21.54
N ALA A 17 4.15 7.32 20.71
CA ALA A 17 3.51 7.65 19.44
C ALA A 17 3.52 6.46 18.47
N ILE A 18 4.65 5.75 18.33
CA ILE A 18 4.75 4.56 17.49
C ILE A 18 3.84 3.45 18.03
N SER A 19 3.78 3.27 19.35
CA SER A 19 2.90 2.28 19.97
C SER A 19 1.43 2.58 19.69
N LEU A 20 1.04 3.86 19.75
CA LEU A 20 -0.31 4.31 19.38
C LEU A 20 -0.61 4.09 17.90
N PHE A 21 0.36 4.34 17.01
CA PHE A 21 0.23 4.08 15.58
C PHE A 21 0.06 2.59 15.27
N LEU A 22 0.82 1.72 15.93
CA LEU A 22 0.68 0.27 15.80
C LEU A 22 -0.67 -0.20 16.31
N TYR A 23 -1.11 0.31 17.47
CA TYR A 23 -2.42 0.02 18.02
C TYR A 23 -3.56 0.47 17.09
N GLY A 24 -3.50 1.70 16.58
CA GLY A 24 -4.46 2.21 15.60
C GLY A 24 -4.45 1.40 14.29
N SER A 25 -3.28 0.97 13.82
CA SER A 25 -3.18 0.14 12.61
C SER A 25 -3.81 -1.24 12.79
N GLN A 26 -3.71 -1.83 13.99
CA GLN A 26 -4.39 -3.07 14.33
C GLN A 26 -5.90 -2.85 14.41
N ASP A 27 -6.33 -1.77 15.05
CA ASP A 27 -7.74 -1.39 15.18
C ASP A 27 -8.42 -1.20 13.81
N VAL A 28 -7.74 -0.52 12.89
CA VAL A 28 -8.18 -0.30 11.51
C VAL A 28 -8.36 -1.62 10.76
N ALA A 29 -7.44 -2.57 10.91
CA ALA A 29 -7.49 -3.85 10.23
C ALA A 29 -8.74 -4.68 10.62
N GLU A 30 -9.24 -4.50 11.85
CA GLU A 30 -10.40 -5.23 12.36
C GLU A 30 -11.72 -4.49 12.13
N ASN A 31 -11.72 -3.15 12.28
CA ASN A 31 -12.95 -2.37 12.38
C ASN A 31 -13.24 -1.47 11.18
N LEU A 32 -12.24 -1.04 10.40
CA LEU A 32 -12.46 -0.04 9.33
C LEU A 32 -13.23 -0.61 8.14
N SER A 33 -12.82 -1.80 7.68
CA SER A 33 -13.51 -2.54 6.63
C SER A 33 -13.46 -4.03 6.99
N PRO A 34 -14.44 -4.52 7.77
CA PRO A 34 -14.44 -5.88 8.26
C PRO A 34 -14.52 -6.92 7.13
N GLN A 35 -13.72 -7.98 7.27
CA GLN A 35 -13.65 -9.06 6.30
C GLN A 35 -14.72 -10.14 6.56
N GLY A 36 -15.46 -10.49 5.51
CA GLY A 36 -16.47 -11.55 5.49
C GLY A 36 -16.06 -12.76 4.65
N CYS A 37 -14.80 -12.91 4.23
CA CYS A 37 -14.44 -13.97 3.28
C CYS A 37 -14.77 -15.39 3.75
N ARG A 38 -15.59 -16.09 2.96
CA ARG A 38 -15.84 -17.52 3.16
C ARG A 38 -14.65 -18.35 2.69
N MET A 39 -14.24 -19.29 3.53
CA MET A 39 -13.15 -20.22 3.19
C MET A 39 -13.50 -21.08 1.98
N SER A 40 -12.47 -21.44 1.21
CA SER A 40 -12.57 -22.33 0.06
C SER A 40 -11.70 -23.57 0.25
N TYR A 41 -12.20 -24.71 -0.22
CA TYR A 41 -11.50 -26.00 -0.18
C TYR A 41 -11.31 -26.54 -1.59
N MET A 42 -10.16 -27.14 -1.84
CA MET A 42 -9.73 -27.66 -3.14
C MET A 42 -8.78 -28.85 -2.97
N ASN A 43 -8.63 -29.65 -4.02
CA ASN A 43 -7.69 -30.76 -4.10
C ASN A 43 -6.66 -30.49 -5.22
N PRO A 44 -5.65 -29.65 -4.96
CA PRO A 44 -4.73 -29.20 -6.01
C PRO A 44 -3.73 -30.29 -6.39
N SER A 45 -3.50 -30.45 -7.69
CA SER A 45 -2.42 -31.23 -8.29
C SER A 45 -1.66 -30.34 -9.27
N TYR A 46 -0.33 -30.44 -9.29
CA TYR A 46 0.52 -29.64 -10.17
C TYR A 46 1.39 -30.53 -11.05
N ILE A 47 1.37 -30.27 -12.34
CA ILE A 47 2.17 -30.97 -13.35
C ILE A 47 3.29 -30.02 -13.84
N PRO A 48 4.55 -30.27 -13.48
CA PRO A 48 5.67 -29.44 -13.95
C PRO A 48 5.83 -29.50 -15.47
N GLN A 49 6.02 -28.33 -16.09
CA GLN A 49 6.26 -28.20 -17.53
C GLN A 49 7.76 -28.35 -17.82
N THR A 50 8.26 -29.59 -17.84
CA THR A 50 9.70 -29.88 -17.96
C THR A 50 10.30 -29.57 -19.32
N GLU A 51 9.48 -29.43 -20.37
CA GLU A 51 9.91 -29.03 -21.71
C GLU A 51 10.22 -27.52 -21.80
N PHE A 52 9.67 -26.71 -20.89
CA PHE A 52 10.04 -25.31 -20.72
C PHE A 52 11.37 -25.19 -19.96
N ASN A 53 12.45 -25.55 -20.66
CA ASN A 53 13.81 -25.66 -20.12
C ASN A 53 14.75 -24.56 -20.65
N ARG A 54 16.06 -24.71 -20.42
CA ARG A 54 17.10 -23.74 -20.84
C ARG A 54 17.08 -23.37 -22.33
N SER A 55 16.52 -24.23 -23.19
CA SER A 55 16.37 -23.91 -24.62
C SER A 55 15.41 -22.75 -24.89
N TRP A 56 14.43 -22.53 -24.01
CA TRP A 56 13.49 -21.43 -24.09
C TRP A 56 13.99 -20.16 -23.39
N THR A 57 14.58 -20.33 -22.21
CA THR A 57 15.12 -19.23 -21.39
C THR A 57 16.17 -19.74 -20.39
N PRO A 58 17.28 -19.02 -20.17
CA PRO A 58 18.24 -19.37 -19.12
C PRO A 58 17.61 -19.34 -17.71
N LEU A 59 16.55 -18.56 -17.52
CA LEU A 59 15.82 -18.44 -16.27
C LEU A 59 15.06 -19.71 -15.87
N ALA A 60 14.92 -20.70 -16.77
CA ALA A 60 14.30 -22.01 -16.48
C ALA A 60 15.07 -22.85 -15.46
N GLU A 61 16.31 -22.48 -15.15
CA GLU A 61 17.06 -23.09 -14.04
C GLU A 61 16.63 -22.57 -12.67
N ARG A 62 16.12 -21.33 -12.64
CA ARG A 62 15.73 -20.63 -11.42
C ARG A 62 14.24 -20.75 -11.19
N TYR A 63 13.43 -20.56 -12.23
CA TYR A 63 11.98 -20.53 -12.14
C TYR A 63 11.36 -21.74 -12.83
N SER A 64 10.17 -22.12 -12.36
CA SER A 64 9.42 -23.24 -12.94
C SER A 64 8.01 -22.83 -13.35
N LEU A 65 7.49 -23.52 -14.35
CA LEU A 65 6.13 -23.38 -14.85
C LEU A 65 5.37 -24.65 -14.51
N LEU A 66 4.21 -24.50 -13.86
CA LEU A 66 3.38 -25.60 -13.40
C LEU A 66 2.00 -25.51 -14.05
N LEU A 67 1.43 -26.65 -14.42
CA LEU A 67 0.04 -26.75 -14.85
C LEU A 67 -0.80 -27.25 -13.68
N TYR A 68 -1.81 -26.47 -13.27
CA TYR A 68 -2.75 -26.84 -12.24
C TYR A 68 -3.79 -27.83 -12.77
N ARG A 69 -4.10 -28.86 -11.96
CA ARG A 69 -5.22 -29.78 -12.13
C ARG A 69 -5.95 -29.98 -10.81
N GLU A 70 -7.26 -30.05 -10.86
CA GLU A 70 -8.05 -30.47 -9.69
C GLU A 70 -8.08 -32.00 -9.65
N ASP A 71 -7.47 -32.58 -8.62
CA ASP A 71 -7.38 -34.04 -8.49
C ASP A 71 -8.77 -34.67 -8.50
N GLN A 72 -8.90 -35.80 -9.20
CA GLN A 72 -10.13 -36.54 -9.48
C GLN A 72 -11.14 -35.86 -10.43
N TRP A 73 -10.93 -34.62 -10.87
CA TRP A 73 -11.86 -33.93 -11.78
C TRP A 73 -11.39 -33.91 -13.23
N GLU A 74 -10.10 -33.63 -13.44
CA GLU A 74 -9.46 -33.55 -14.75
C GLU A 74 -7.98 -33.95 -14.62
N ARG A 75 -7.47 -34.78 -15.54
CA ARG A 75 -6.08 -35.29 -15.50
C ARG A 75 -5.24 -34.92 -16.71
N GLU A 76 -5.85 -34.64 -17.86
CA GLU A 76 -5.18 -34.38 -19.14
C GLU A 76 -5.48 -32.98 -19.68
N LEU A 77 -4.66 -32.50 -20.62
CA LEU A 77 -4.83 -31.22 -21.30
C LEU A 77 -5.83 -31.38 -22.46
N HIS A 78 -7.07 -30.90 -22.29
CA HIS A 78 -8.18 -31.15 -23.23
C HIS A 78 -8.44 -29.98 -24.18
N GLY A 79 -7.39 -29.27 -24.63
CA GLY A 79 -7.55 -28.15 -25.58
C GLY A 79 -8.42 -27.00 -25.04
N GLY A 80 -8.29 -26.71 -23.74
CA GLY A 80 -8.96 -25.60 -23.07
C GLY A 80 -8.42 -24.23 -23.49
N THR A 81 -8.84 -23.17 -22.80
CA THR A 81 -8.26 -21.84 -22.99
C THR A 81 -7.13 -21.64 -21.98
N PRO A 82 -5.91 -21.26 -22.42
CA PRO A 82 -4.79 -21.09 -21.50
C PRO A 82 -4.99 -19.87 -20.61
N VAL A 83 -4.62 -20.02 -19.34
CA VAL A 83 -4.56 -18.95 -18.34
C VAL A 83 -3.18 -18.99 -17.69
N LEU A 84 -2.45 -17.88 -17.68
CA LEU A 84 -1.19 -17.75 -16.94
C LEU A 84 -1.43 -16.98 -15.63
N PHE A 85 -1.16 -17.62 -14.50
CA PHE A 85 -1.17 -16.99 -13.19
C PHE A 85 0.25 -16.62 -12.76
N ILE A 86 0.42 -15.37 -12.34
CA ILE A 86 1.68 -14.79 -11.88
C ILE A 86 1.54 -14.41 -10.40
N PRO A 87 2.30 -15.05 -9.48
CA PRO A 87 2.20 -14.81 -8.05
C PRO A 87 2.85 -13.49 -7.63
N GLY A 88 2.53 -13.07 -6.41
CA GLY A 88 3.06 -11.85 -5.80
C GLY A 88 4.44 -11.97 -5.18
N ASN A 89 4.87 -10.89 -4.50
CA ASN A 89 6.09 -10.86 -3.69
C ASN A 89 6.08 -11.96 -2.61
N ALA A 90 7.14 -12.76 -2.54
CA ALA A 90 7.19 -13.96 -1.69
C ALA A 90 6.01 -14.92 -1.86
N GLY A 91 5.37 -14.89 -3.03
CA GLY A 91 4.25 -15.75 -3.38
C GLY A 91 4.71 -16.97 -4.15
N SER A 92 3.91 -18.03 -4.07
CA SER A 92 4.09 -19.26 -4.84
C SER A 92 2.95 -19.46 -5.84
N SER A 93 3.18 -20.36 -6.78
CA SER A 93 2.16 -20.90 -7.70
C SER A 93 0.87 -21.33 -6.99
N GLY A 94 0.99 -21.75 -5.73
CA GLY A 94 -0.10 -22.14 -4.85
C GLY A 94 -1.17 -21.07 -4.60
N GLN A 95 -0.93 -19.80 -4.93
CA GLN A 95 -1.94 -18.73 -4.79
C GLN A 95 -3.13 -18.90 -5.75
N VAL A 96 -2.94 -19.54 -6.91
CA VAL A 96 -4.02 -19.70 -7.92
C VAL A 96 -5.05 -20.77 -7.56
N ARG A 97 -4.69 -21.73 -6.70
CA ARG A 97 -5.42 -23.00 -6.48
C ARG A 97 -6.92 -22.82 -6.25
N SER A 98 -7.31 -21.80 -5.49
CA SER A 98 -8.71 -21.58 -5.12
C SER A 98 -9.53 -21.05 -6.30
N ILE A 99 -8.92 -20.25 -7.17
CA ILE A 99 -9.53 -19.74 -8.41
C ILE A 99 -9.63 -20.88 -9.43
N ALA A 100 -8.52 -21.60 -9.66
CA ALA A 100 -8.46 -22.71 -10.62
C ALA A 100 -9.46 -23.82 -10.25
N SER A 101 -9.48 -24.25 -8.98
CA SER A 101 -10.47 -25.19 -8.46
C SER A 101 -11.91 -24.70 -8.63
N SER A 102 -12.15 -23.39 -8.48
CA SER A 102 -13.49 -22.81 -8.72
C SER A 102 -13.90 -22.96 -10.17
N ALA A 103 -13.00 -22.67 -11.12
CA ALA A 103 -13.29 -22.79 -12.54
C ALA A 103 -13.62 -24.24 -12.91
N THR A 104 -12.79 -25.19 -12.49
CA THR A 104 -13.01 -26.62 -12.75
C THR A 104 -14.36 -27.10 -12.18
N ARG A 105 -14.68 -26.74 -10.92
CA ARG A 105 -15.93 -27.15 -10.25
C ARG A 105 -17.18 -26.41 -10.75
N GLN A 106 -17.03 -25.27 -11.43
CA GLN A 106 -18.15 -24.62 -12.10
C GLN A 106 -18.38 -25.20 -13.51
N TYR A 107 -17.31 -25.63 -14.19
CA TYR A 107 -17.39 -26.19 -15.54
C TYR A 107 -17.88 -27.65 -15.53
N TYR A 108 -17.38 -28.47 -14.61
CA TYR A 108 -17.75 -29.88 -14.49
C TYR A 108 -18.81 -30.10 -13.41
N SER A 109 -19.84 -30.87 -13.73
CA SER A 109 -20.88 -31.30 -12.77
C SER A 109 -20.45 -32.55 -11.98
N ARG A 110 -19.68 -33.41 -12.64
CA ARG A 110 -19.03 -34.63 -12.14
C ARG A 110 -17.68 -34.76 -12.86
N PRO A 111 -16.73 -35.58 -12.36
CA PRO A 111 -15.45 -35.80 -13.01
C PRO A 111 -15.56 -36.00 -14.53
N ASN A 112 -14.88 -35.16 -15.31
CA ASN A 112 -14.89 -35.13 -16.78
C ASN A 112 -16.29 -34.96 -17.46
N VAL A 113 -17.34 -34.56 -16.74
CA VAL A 113 -18.68 -34.33 -17.30
C VAL A 113 -19.04 -32.85 -17.21
N ALA A 114 -18.90 -32.14 -18.34
CA ALA A 114 -19.21 -30.72 -18.43
C ALA A 114 -20.70 -30.44 -18.13
N VAL A 115 -20.97 -29.29 -17.53
CA VAL A 115 -22.34 -28.79 -17.32
C VAL A 115 -22.98 -28.49 -18.68
N TYR A 116 -24.15 -29.07 -18.95
CA TYR A 116 -24.85 -28.95 -20.23
C TYR A 116 -25.05 -27.49 -20.70
N GLU A 117 -25.37 -26.58 -19.77
CA GLU A 117 -25.56 -25.16 -20.07
C GLU A 117 -24.29 -24.49 -20.63
N LEU A 118 -23.11 -24.86 -20.11
CA LEU A 118 -21.84 -24.26 -20.54
C LEU A 118 -21.35 -24.90 -21.84
N TRP A 119 -21.48 -26.22 -21.93
CA TRP A 119 -21.13 -26.97 -23.12
C TRP A 119 -21.99 -26.58 -24.33
N SER A 120 -23.31 -26.40 -24.13
CA SER A 120 -24.22 -25.98 -25.21
C SER A 120 -23.95 -24.56 -25.74
N ARG A 121 -23.31 -23.70 -24.93
CA ARG A 121 -22.82 -22.38 -25.33
C ARG A 121 -21.42 -22.41 -25.98
N ASN A 122 -20.88 -23.60 -26.27
CA ASN A 122 -19.53 -23.80 -26.82
C ASN A 122 -18.40 -23.22 -25.94
N MET A 123 -18.62 -23.16 -24.63
CA MET A 123 -17.61 -22.71 -23.66
C MET A 123 -16.57 -23.80 -23.45
N LYS A 124 -15.30 -23.43 -23.37
CA LYS A 124 -14.20 -24.35 -23.09
C LYS A 124 -13.77 -24.30 -21.63
N ALA A 125 -13.24 -25.41 -21.12
CA ALA A 125 -12.54 -25.44 -19.84
C ALA A 125 -11.29 -24.53 -19.86
N LEU A 126 -10.81 -24.13 -18.69
CA LEU A 126 -9.62 -23.30 -18.53
C LEU A 126 -8.41 -24.16 -18.13
N ASP A 127 -7.28 -23.92 -18.78
CA ASP A 127 -6.00 -24.54 -18.44
C ASP A 127 -5.13 -23.53 -17.67
N PHE A 128 -5.08 -23.69 -16.34
CA PHE A 128 -4.32 -22.80 -15.47
C PHE A 128 -2.85 -23.21 -15.40
N PHE A 129 -1.99 -22.43 -16.06
CA PHE A 129 -0.57 -22.41 -15.82
C PHE A 129 -0.24 -21.43 -14.70
N ALA A 130 0.69 -21.79 -13.82
CA ALA A 130 1.13 -20.96 -12.71
C ALA A 130 2.64 -20.95 -12.67
N VAL A 131 3.20 -19.75 -12.56
CA VAL A 131 4.65 -19.58 -12.41
C VAL A 131 5.05 -19.75 -10.95
N GLU A 132 6.19 -20.38 -10.72
CA GLU A 132 6.85 -20.49 -9.43
C GLU A 132 8.19 -19.73 -9.46
N PHE A 133 8.26 -18.64 -8.70
CA PHE A 133 9.43 -17.77 -8.61
C PHE A 133 10.31 -18.04 -7.38
N ASN A 134 10.21 -19.23 -6.78
CA ASN A 134 10.84 -19.59 -5.51
C ASN A 134 10.56 -18.59 -4.38
N GLU A 135 9.37 -17.98 -4.41
CA GLU A 135 8.97 -16.93 -3.47
C GLU A 135 9.99 -15.77 -3.39
N ASP A 136 10.55 -15.36 -4.53
CA ASP A 136 11.45 -14.20 -4.61
C ASP A 136 10.78 -12.90 -4.08
N LEU A 137 11.60 -12.02 -3.49
CA LEU A 137 11.15 -10.76 -2.87
C LEU A 137 11.05 -9.61 -3.89
N SER A 138 10.14 -9.75 -4.87
CA SER A 138 10.00 -8.82 -5.99
C SER A 138 9.54 -7.40 -5.63
N ALA A 139 8.95 -7.17 -4.45
CA ALA A 139 8.52 -5.83 -4.03
C ALA A 139 9.70 -4.88 -3.72
N PHE A 140 10.90 -5.42 -3.47
CA PHE A 140 12.04 -4.66 -2.97
C PHE A 140 13.20 -4.52 -3.98
N HIS A 141 13.11 -5.18 -5.13
CA HIS A 141 14.24 -5.33 -6.05
C HIS A 141 13.77 -5.32 -7.51
N GLY A 142 14.15 -4.28 -8.25
CA GLY A 142 13.77 -4.08 -9.65
C GLY A 142 14.30 -5.16 -10.60
N PRO A 143 15.58 -5.58 -10.53
CA PRO A 143 16.09 -6.64 -11.39
C PRO A 143 15.37 -7.98 -11.21
N THR A 144 14.86 -8.27 -10.00
CA THR A 144 14.00 -9.44 -9.79
C THR A 144 12.69 -9.31 -10.56
N LEU A 145 12.05 -8.14 -10.57
CA LEU A 145 10.82 -7.92 -11.36
C LEU A 145 11.08 -8.03 -12.87
N GLU A 146 12.20 -7.49 -13.35
CA GLU A 146 12.62 -7.60 -14.75
C GLU A 146 12.80 -9.07 -15.16
N ALA A 147 13.51 -9.86 -14.35
CA ALA A 147 13.68 -11.30 -14.60
C ALA A 147 12.36 -12.07 -14.56
N GLN A 148 11.45 -11.72 -13.64
CA GLN A 148 10.11 -12.31 -13.60
C GLN A 148 9.30 -11.99 -14.87
N ALA A 149 9.38 -10.75 -15.37
CA ALA A 149 8.73 -10.35 -16.61
C ALA A 149 9.33 -11.06 -17.84
N GLU A 150 10.65 -11.17 -17.92
CA GLU A 150 11.32 -11.91 -19.00
C GLU A 150 10.91 -13.39 -19.00
N TYR A 151 10.93 -14.04 -17.84
CA TYR A 151 10.51 -15.45 -17.72
C TYR A 151 9.05 -15.64 -18.13
N CYS A 152 8.15 -14.76 -17.67
CA CYS A 152 6.73 -14.81 -18.03
C CYS A 152 6.49 -14.57 -19.52
N SER A 153 7.23 -13.65 -20.16
CA SER A 153 7.16 -13.43 -21.60
C SER A 153 7.49 -14.70 -22.38
N ARG A 154 8.57 -15.40 -22.01
CA ARG A 154 8.94 -16.69 -22.61
C ARG A 154 7.95 -17.80 -22.29
N ALA A 155 7.37 -17.79 -21.09
CA ALA A 155 6.34 -18.75 -20.69
C ALA A 155 5.06 -18.59 -21.53
N VAL A 156 4.65 -17.36 -21.86
CA VAL A 156 3.52 -17.11 -22.76
C VAL A 156 3.78 -17.74 -24.14
N SER A 157 4.95 -17.50 -24.74
CA SER A 157 5.30 -18.11 -26.03
C SER A 157 5.34 -19.64 -25.98
N TYR A 158 5.89 -20.22 -24.91
CA TYR A 158 5.89 -21.68 -24.72
C TYR A 158 4.47 -22.23 -24.59
N ILE A 159 3.63 -21.61 -23.75
CA ILE A 159 2.25 -22.04 -23.54
C ILE A 159 1.51 -22.05 -24.88
N LEU A 160 1.54 -20.94 -25.61
CA LEU A 160 0.82 -20.81 -26.88
C LEU A 160 1.31 -21.78 -27.96
N SER A 161 2.57 -22.24 -27.91
CA SER A 161 3.09 -23.26 -28.82
C SER A 161 2.40 -24.62 -28.68
N MET A 162 1.75 -24.89 -27.54
CA MET A 162 0.97 -26.11 -27.28
C MET A 162 -0.48 -26.00 -27.76
N TYR A 163 -0.94 -24.82 -28.20
CA TYR A 163 -2.31 -24.56 -28.62
C TYR A 163 -2.39 -24.25 -30.13
N PRO A 164 -3.59 -24.34 -30.74
CA PRO A 164 -3.79 -23.93 -32.12
C PRO A 164 -3.35 -22.48 -32.37
N GLN A 165 -2.90 -22.20 -33.59
CA GLN A 165 -2.53 -20.84 -34.00
C GLN A 165 -3.69 -19.85 -33.75
N ASN A 166 -3.34 -18.61 -33.39
CA ASN A 166 -4.26 -17.52 -33.01
C ASN A 166 -5.03 -17.75 -31.70
N THR A 167 -4.61 -18.71 -30.86
CA THR A 167 -5.12 -18.79 -29.48
C THR A 167 -4.54 -17.64 -28.66
N SER A 168 -5.40 -16.88 -27.97
CA SER A 168 -4.99 -15.86 -27.00
C SER A 168 -5.03 -16.38 -25.57
N ILE A 169 -4.15 -15.86 -24.69
CA ILE A 169 -4.01 -16.26 -23.29
C ILE A 169 -4.61 -15.23 -22.32
N ILE A 170 -5.26 -15.69 -21.24
CA ILE A 170 -5.69 -14.80 -20.15
C ILE A 170 -4.56 -14.72 -19.12
N ILE A 171 -4.22 -13.53 -18.63
CA ILE A 171 -3.22 -13.37 -17.58
C ILE A 171 -3.88 -12.94 -16.27
N MET A 172 -3.53 -13.61 -15.18
CA MET A 172 -3.95 -13.25 -13.84
C MET A 172 -2.74 -12.92 -12.98
N GLY A 173 -2.68 -11.70 -12.44
CA GLY A 173 -1.59 -11.26 -11.59
C GLY A 173 -2.07 -10.94 -10.18
N HIS A 174 -1.37 -11.44 -9.16
CA HIS A 174 -1.64 -11.08 -7.76
C HIS A 174 -0.50 -10.23 -7.19
N SER A 175 -0.83 -9.13 -6.51
CA SER A 175 0.15 -8.23 -5.90
C SER A 175 1.20 -7.76 -6.94
N MET A 176 2.49 -7.87 -6.66
CA MET A 176 3.55 -7.57 -7.62
C MET A 176 3.48 -8.40 -8.92
N GLY A 177 2.82 -9.56 -8.92
CA GLY A 177 2.60 -10.35 -10.14
C GLY A 177 1.69 -9.65 -11.16
N GLY A 178 0.83 -8.73 -10.72
CA GLY A 178 0.07 -7.87 -11.64
C GLY A 178 0.92 -6.76 -12.28
N ILE A 179 1.99 -6.32 -11.62
CA ILE A 179 2.98 -5.42 -12.21
C ILE A 179 3.76 -6.16 -13.30
N VAL A 180 4.19 -7.38 -13.00
CA VAL A 180 4.84 -8.28 -13.99
C VAL A 180 3.90 -8.54 -15.18
N ALA A 181 2.64 -8.87 -14.93
CA ALA A 181 1.63 -9.08 -15.98
C ALA A 181 1.48 -7.86 -16.89
N THR A 182 1.46 -6.66 -16.31
CA THR A 182 1.35 -5.40 -17.06
C THR A 182 2.59 -5.12 -17.89
N SER A 183 3.78 -5.49 -17.40
CA SER A 183 5.05 -5.35 -18.14
C SER A 183 5.18 -6.30 -19.34
N LEU A 184 4.24 -7.22 -19.55
CA LEU A 184 4.16 -8.06 -20.76
C LEU A 184 3.49 -7.34 -21.94
N LEU A 185 2.93 -6.15 -21.72
CA LEU A 185 2.31 -5.34 -22.76
C LEU A 185 3.34 -4.42 -23.45
N PRO A 186 3.11 -4.05 -24.72
CA PRO A 186 1.99 -4.45 -25.56
C PRO A 186 2.12 -5.88 -26.12
N SER A 187 1.01 -6.60 -26.23
CA SER A 187 0.99 -7.95 -26.83
C SER A 187 -0.35 -8.29 -27.44
N GLN A 188 -0.34 -8.86 -28.66
CA GLN A 188 -1.54 -9.33 -29.34
C GLN A 188 -2.00 -10.72 -28.86
N ASP A 189 -1.10 -11.45 -28.20
CA ASP A 189 -1.35 -12.80 -27.69
C ASP A 189 -2.20 -12.78 -26.42
N ILE A 190 -2.28 -11.63 -25.72
CA ILE A 190 -2.97 -11.51 -24.44
C ILE A 190 -4.43 -11.13 -24.67
N ALA A 191 -5.34 -11.97 -24.17
CA ALA A 191 -6.77 -11.76 -24.29
C ALA A 191 -7.27 -10.64 -23.36
N ALA A 192 -6.91 -10.74 -22.08
CA ALA A 192 -7.25 -9.82 -21.01
C ALA A 192 -6.33 -10.05 -19.81
N ILE A 193 -6.16 -9.03 -18.98
CA ILE A 193 -5.43 -9.12 -17.71
C ILE A 193 -6.39 -8.87 -16.54
N ILE A 194 -6.42 -9.79 -15.58
CA ILE A 194 -7.12 -9.61 -14.30
C ILE A 194 -6.08 -9.48 -13.20
N THR A 195 -5.95 -8.29 -12.62
CA THR A 195 -5.02 -8.04 -11.51
C THR A 195 -5.75 -8.04 -10.18
N MET A 196 -5.12 -8.54 -9.13
CA MET A 196 -5.70 -8.69 -7.79
C MET A 196 -4.75 -8.07 -6.76
N SER A 197 -5.23 -7.12 -5.96
CA SER A 197 -4.43 -6.37 -4.97
C SER A 197 -3.10 -5.83 -5.52
N THR A 198 -3.10 -5.42 -6.79
CA THR A 198 -1.89 -4.99 -7.51
C THR A 198 -1.68 -3.49 -7.36
N PRO A 199 -0.53 -3.03 -6.84
CA PRO A 199 -0.27 -1.60 -6.63
C PRO A 199 0.11 -0.89 -7.94
N HIS A 200 -0.84 -0.61 -8.85
CA HIS A 200 -0.57 0.04 -10.14
C HIS A 200 -0.01 1.47 -10.06
N THR A 201 -0.43 2.26 -9.07
CA THR A 201 -0.10 3.69 -9.02
C THR A 201 1.23 3.96 -8.32
N LEU A 202 1.54 3.23 -7.25
CA LEU A 202 2.68 3.56 -6.38
C LEU A 202 3.24 2.30 -5.70
N PRO A 203 4.57 2.05 -5.79
CA PRO A 203 5.14 0.83 -5.24
C PRO A 203 5.06 0.82 -3.71
N PRO A 204 4.81 -0.37 -3.11
CA PRO A 204 4.73 -0.51 -1.65
C PRO A 204 6.06 -0.25 -0.96
N ALA A 205 7.17 -0.52 -1.66
CA ALA A 205 8.53 -0.26 -1.18
C ALA A 205 9.31 0.52 -2.25
N ARG A 206 9.86 1.68 -1.86
CA ARG A 206 10.46 2.67 -2.78
C ARG A 206 11.97 2.81 -2.55
N PHE A 207 12.63 1.66 -2.40
CA PHE A 207 14.06 1.57 -2.08
C PHE A 207 14.95 1.47 -3.30
N ASP A 208 14.40 1.09 -4.45
CA ASP A 208 15.12 0.86 -5.70
C ASP A 208 14.57 1.77 -6.80
N GLN A 209 15.48 2.44 -7.51
CA GLN A 209 15.15 3.30 -8.64
C GLN A 209 14.51 2.50 -9.79
N ARG A 210 14.98 1.28 -10.06
CA ARG A 210 14.48 0.47 -11.18
C ARG A 210 13.00 0.10 -11.02
N VAL A 211 12.53 -0.07 -9.77
CA VAL A 211 11.10 -0.29 -9.50
C VAL A 211 10.27 0.91 -9.93
N ASP A 212 10.71 2.14 -9.64
CA ASP A 212 10.02 3.36 -10.12
C ASP A 212 10.02 3.43 -11.67
N GLU A 213 11.11 3.01 -12.32
CA GLU A 213 11.23 2.97 -13.79
C GLU A 213 10.25 1.98 -14.42
N ILE A 214 10.12 0.76 -13.86
CA ILE A 214 9.13 -0.25 -14.31
C ILE A 214 7.70 0.31 -14.19
N TYR A 215 7.38 0.99 -13.08
CA TYR A 215 6.05 1.58 -12.88
C TYR A 215 5.76 2.72 -13.87
N ALA A 216 6.76 3.57 -14.15
CA ALA A 216 6.64 4.61 -15.15
C ALA A 216 6.44 4.03 -16.56
N HIS A 217 7.20 2.99 -16.90
CA HIS A 217 7.05 2.28 -18.18
C HIS A 217 5.67 1.63 -18.33
N ASN A 218 5.22 0.87 -17.31
CA ASN A 218 3.90 0.25 -17.32
C ASN A 218 2.79 1.29 -17.48
N ARG A 219 2.89 2.43 -16.78
CA ARG A 219 1.90 3.52 -16.90
C ARG A 219 1.83 4.06 -18.32
N GLU A 220 2.98 4.32 -18.95
CA GLU A 220 3.03 4.78 -20.33
C GLU A 220 2.42 3.75 -21.29
N THR A 221 2.79 2.48 -21.16
CA THR A 221 2.23 1.39 -21.98
C THR A 221 0.72 1.29 -21.83
N LEU A 222 0.21 1.41 -20.60
CA LEU A 222 -1.23 1.33 -20.32
C LEU A 222 -2.04 2.45 -20.96
N HIS A 223 -1.44 3.60 -21.26
CA HIS A 223 -2.10 4.70 -21.96
C HIS A 223 -2.35 4.41 -23.45
N HIS A 224 -1.53 3.55 -24.08
CA HIS A 224 -1.59 3.29 -25.53
C HIS A 224 -2.10 1.89 -25.88
N ASP A 225 -1.91 0.89 -25.02
CA ASP A 225 -2.28 -0.50 -25.31
C ASP A 225 -3.78 -0.77 -25.16
N SER A 226 -4.39 -1.52 -26.09
CA SER A 226 -5.83 -1.79 -26.09
C SER A 226 -6.27 -3.00 -25.27
N THR A 227 -5.35 -3.81 -24.73
CA THR A 227 -5.65 -5.06 -24.02
C THR A 227 -6.53 -4.79 -22.80
N PRO A 228 -7.71 -5.40 -22.64
CA PRO A 228 -8.57 -5.19 -21.48
C PRO A 228 -7.88 -5.51 -20.16
N ILE A 229 -7.95 -4.59 -19.19
CA ILE A 229 -7.42 -4.80 -17.83
C ILE A 229 -8.48 -4.47 -16.79
N LEU A 230 -8.71 -5.42 -15.89
CA LEU A 230 -9.54 -5.22 -14.70
C LEU A 230 -8.70 -5.44 -13.44
N SER A 231 -8.69 -4.44 -12.54
CA SER A 231 -8.01 -4.49 -11.25
C SER A 231 -9.00 -4.66 -10.10
N LEU A 232 -8.90 -5.76 -9.37
CA LEU A 232 -9.65 -6.02 -8.14
C LEU A 232 -8.83 -5.56 -6.93
N CYS A 233 -9.39 -4.68 -6.12
CA CYS A 233 -8.73 -4.09 -4.96
C CYS A 233 -9.42 -4.47 -3.65
N GLY A 234 -8.63 -4.80 -2.62
CA GLY A 234 -9.15 -5.22 -1.31
C GLY A 234 -9.76 -4.10 -0.46
N GLY A 235 -9.53 -2.83 -0.84
CA GLY A 235 -9.96 -1.68 -0.06
C GLY A 235 -9.15 -1.51 1.22
N ALA A 236 -9.77 -0.94 2.26
CA ALA A 236 -9.08 -0.64 3.51
C ALA A 236 -8.67 -1.88 4.33
N THR A 237 -9.21 -3.07 4.01
CA THR A 237 -8.83 -4.34 4.61
C THR A 237 -7.45 -4.82 4.16
N ASP A 238 -6.99 -4.38 2.98
CA ASP A 238 -5.63 -4.65 2.51
C ASP A 238 -4.65 -3.72 3.24
N MET A 239 -4.05 -4.22 4.32
CA MET A 239 -3.07 -3.47 5.10
C MET A 239 -1.65 -3.51 4.50
N MET A 240 -1.42 -4.31 3.44
CA MET A 240 -0.12 -4.40 2.78
C MET A 240 -0.02 -3.37 1.66
N ILE A 241 -1.10 -3.21 0.88
CA ILE A 241 -1.18 -2.27 -0.22
C ILE A 241 -2.24 -1.20 0.09
N PRO A 242 -1.85 0.07 0.28
CA PRO A 242 -2.81 1.16 0.41
C PRO A 242 -3.80 1.18 -0.76
N SER A 243 -5.07 1.42 -0.47
CA SER A 243 -6.19 1.30 -1.42
C SER A 243 -6.00 2.18 -2.66
N GLU A 244 -5.50 3.40 -2.46
CA GLU A 244 -5.18 4.36 -3.53
C GLU A 244 -4.08 3.87 -4.48
N SER A 245 -3.16 3.02 -4.01
CA SER A 245 -2.08 2.48 -4.85
C SER A 245 -2.59 1.42 -5.83
N CYS A 246 -3.72 0.78 -5.55
CA CYS A 246 -4.27 -0.32 -6.34
C CYS A 246 -5.05 0.14 -7.59
N ILE A 247 -5.36 1.43 -7.65
CA ILE A 247 -6.15 2.05 -8.72
C ILE A 247 -5.34 2.08 -10.02
N LEU A 248 -5.98 1.72 -11.14
CA LEU A 248 -5.40 1.85 -12.48
C LEU A 248 -5.30 3.33 -12.87
N PRO A 249 -4.23 3.73 -13.58
CA PRO A 249 -4.14 5.10 -14.07
C PRO A 249 -5.34 5.45 -14.96
N PRO A 250 -5.88 6.69 -14.86
CA PRO A 250 -7.03 7.09 -15.66
C PRO A 250 -6.69 7.04 -17.16
N SER A 251 -7.66 6.65 -17.98
CA SER A 251 -7.55 6.73 -19.44
C SER A 251 -7.56 8.19 -19.89
N VAL A 252 -6.72 8.55 -20.86
CA VAL A 252 -6.68 9.89 -21.43
C VAL A 252 -7.97 10.16 -22.21
N GLU A 253 -8.64 11.26 -21.92
CA GLU A 253 -9.86 11.69 -22.64
C GLU A 253 -9.53 11.97 -24.12
N GLY A 254 -10.31 11.40 -25.05
CA GLY A 254 -10.28 11.75 -26.48
C GLY A 254 -9.80 10.68 -27.47
N LEU A 255 -9.37 9.50 -27.01
CA LEU A 255 -9.07 8.32 -27.84
C LEU A 255 -10.09 7.19 -27.57
N GLU A 256 -10.19 6.19 -28.46
CA GLU A 256 -10.96 4.96 -28.18
C GLU A 256 -10.46 4.36 -26.85
N ILE A 257 -11.26 4.51 -25.80
CA ILE A 257 -10.81 4.24 -24.43
C ILE A 257 -10.61 2.73 -24.29
N PRO A 258 -9.38 2.24 -24.05
CA PRO A 258 -9.15 0.83 -23.83
C PRO A 258 -9.85 0.41 -22.54
N TYR A 259 -10.38 -0.82 -22.48
CA TYR A 259 -11.11 -1.27 -21.29
C TYR A 259 -10.17 -1.29 -20.07
N ARG A 260 -10.41 -0.37 -19.14
CA ARG A 260 -9.68 -0.17 -17.88
C ARG A 260 -10.68 0.01 -16.76
N ARG A 261 -10.75 -0.96 -15.84
CA ARG A 261 -11.67 -0.91 -14.70
C ARG A 261 -10.96 -1.27 -13.41
N THR A 262 -11.15 -0.45 -12.38
CA THR A 262 -10.76 -0.76 -11.01
C THR A 262 -12.02 -1.01 -10.23
N VAL A 263 -12.10 -2.14 -9.52
CA VAL A 263 -13.27 -2.54 -8.74
C VAL A 263 -12.81 -2.95 -7.35
N PHE A 264 -13.36 -2.30 -6.32
CA PHE A 264 -13.06 -2.67 -4.94
C PHE A 264 -13.98 -3.80 -4.47
N SER A 265 -13.45 -4.73 -3.68
CA SER A 265 -14.20 -5.91 -3.23
C SER A 265 -15.41 -5.58 -2.36
N SER A 266 -15.41 -4.42 -1.70
CA SER A 266 -16.56 -3.89 -0.97
C SER A 266 -17.69 -3.39 -1.89
N ALA A 267 -17.35 -2.95 -3.10
CA ALA A 267 -18.30 -2.54 -4.14
C ALA A 267 -18.75 -3.70 -5.02
N LEU A 268 -17.89 -4.72 -5.19
CA LEU A 268 -18.15 -5.89 -6.00
C LEU A 268 -19.47 -6.55 -5.59
N GLU A 269 -20.43 -6.53 -6.51
CA GLU A 269 -21.75 -7.12 -6.30
C GLU A 269 -21.59 -8.60 -5.91
N GLY A 270 -22.38 -9.09 -4.94
CA GLY A 270 -22.27 -10.45 -4.40
C GLY A 270 -21.06 -10.73 -3.49
N ALA A 271 -20.14 -9.76 -3.30
CA ALA A 271 -19.09 -9.84 -2.29
C ALA A 271 -19.32 -8.87 -1.13
N TRP A 272 -19.57 -7.59 -1.42
CA TRP A 272 -19.84 -6.50 -0.46
C TRP A 272 -18.96 -6.50 0.81
N THR A 273 -17.73 -6.96 0.70
CA THR A 273 -16.81 -7.10 1.82
C THR A 273 -15.42 -6.65 1.43
N GLY A 274 -14.76 -5.91 2.32
CA GLY A 274 -13.33 -5.66 2.19
C GLY A 274 -12.56 -6.98 2.32
N VAL A 275 -11.54 -7.15 1.49
CA VAL A 275 -10.78 -8.40 1.41
C VAL A 275 -9.30 -8.09 1.65
N GLY A 276 -8.70 -8.78 2.62
CA GLY A 276 -7.27 -8.61 2.90
C GLY A 276 -6.39 -9.08 1.76
N HIS A 277 -5.12 -8.65 1.76
CA HIS A 277 -4.16 -8.89 0.68
C HIS A 277 -4.10 -10.36 0.24
N ARG A 278 -3.88 -11.28 1.20
CA ARG A 278 -3.74 -12.72 0.92
C ARG A 278 -5.08 -13.37 0.62
N GLN A 279 -6.16 -12.79 1.12
CA GLN A 279 -7.51 -13.30 1.00
C GLN A 279 -8.08 -13.06 -0.39
N MET A 280 -7.57 -12.08 -1.13
CA MET A 280 -8.01 -11.76 -2.48
C MET A 280 -8.06 -12.99 -3.41
N VAL A 281 -7.11 -13.92 -3.28
CA VAL A 281 -7.00 -15.10 -4.15
C VAL A 281 -7.80 -16.32 -3.70
N TRP A 282 -8.33 -16.35 -2.46
CA TRP A 282 -9.07 -17.50 -1.92
C TRP A 282 -10.44 -17.19 -1.36
N CYS A 283 -10.75 -15.91 -1.12
CA CYS A 283 -12.06 -15.45 -0.68
C CYS A 283 -13.13 -15.99 -1.63
N HIS A 284 -14.05 -16.80 -1.12
CA HIS A 284 -14.97 -17.52 -1.98
C HIS A 284 -15.81 -16.59 -2.87
N GLN A 285 -16.33 -15.49 -2.30
CA GLN A 285 -17.13 -14.49 -3.00
C GLN A 285 -16.40 -13.91 -4.22
N VAL A 286 -15.11 -13.58 -4.05
CA VAL A 286 -14.28 -12.99 -5.11
C VAL A 286 -13.82 -14.04 -6.12
N ARG A 287 -13.19 -15.13 -5.65
CA ARG A 287 -12.60 -16.15 -6.53
C ARG A 287 -13.64 -16.78 -7.45
N TRP A 288 -14.87 -16.95 -6.96
CA TRP A 288 -15.93 -17.59 -7.71
C TRP A 288 -16.30 -16.76 -8.94
N ARG A 289 -16.37 -15.44 -8.77
CA ARG A 289 -16.64 -14.47 -9.85
C ARG A 289 -15.48 -14.33 -10.81
N VAL A 290 -14.24 -14.27 -10.31
CA VAL A 290 -13.03 -14.23 -11.15
C VAL A 290 -12.96 -15.47 -12.06
N ALA A 291 -13.18 -16.66 -11.49
CA ALA A 291 -13.22 -17.90 -12.26
C ALA A 291 -14.33 -17.88 -13.32
N ARG A 292 -15.52 -17.37 -12.97
CA ARG A 292 -16.64 -17.27 -13.90
C ARG A 292 -16.39 -16.29 -15.04
N ALA A 293 -15.83 -15.13 -14.74
CA ALA A 293 -15.43 -14.13 -15.72
C ALA A 293 -14.41 -14.70 -16.71
N ALA A 294 -13.38 -15.39 -16.21
CA ALA A 294 -12.34 -16.01 -17.04
C ALA A 294 -12.91 -17.08 -17.99
N MET A 295 -13.89 -17.87 -17.55
CA MET A 295 -14.55 -18.86 -18.40
C MET A 295 -15.41 -18.21 -19.48
N GLU A 296 -16.18 -17.16 -19.16
CA GLU A 296 -17.01 -16.49 -20.16
C GLU A 296 -16.17 -15.69 -21.17
N LEU A 297 -14.99 -15.19 -20.80
CA LEU A 297 -14.06 -14.52 -21.72
C LEU A 297 -13.69 -15.38 -22.93
N THR A 298 -13.76 -16.72 -22.82
CA THR A 298 -13.50 -17.65 -23.93
C THR A 298 -14.51 -17.53 -25.08
N LEU A 299 -15.67 -16.93 -24.83
CA LEU A 299 -16.71 -16.69 -25.82
C LEU A 299 -16.56 -15.36 -26.56
N ALA A 300 -15.71 -14.46 -26.07
CA ALA A 300 -15.56 -13.12 -26.63
C ALA A 300 -14.83 -13.14 -27.97
N THR A 301 -15.38 -12.44 -28.96
CA THR A 301 -14.77 -12.32 -30.30
C THR A 301 -14.02 -11.01 -30.49
N SER A 302 -14.40 -9.97 -29.76
CA SER A 302 -13.78 -8.64 -29.82
C SER A 302 -13.28 -8.14 -28.46
N VAL A 303 -12.43 -7.12 -28.46
CA VAL A 303 -11.95 -6.43 -27.24
C VAL A 303 -13.12 -5.81 -26.46
N ALA A 304 -14.13 -5.28 -27.16
CA ALA A 304 -15.33 -4.71 -26.54
C ALA A 304 -16.16 -5.79 -25.82
N ASP A 305 -16.36 -6.96 -26.44
CA ASP A 305 -17.07 -8.09 -25.82
C ASP A 305 -16.39 -8.53 -24.53
N ARG A 306 -15.05 -8.57 -24.51
CA ARG A 306 -14.27 -8.92 -23.31
C ARG A 306 -14.56 -7.95 -22.17
N GLY A 307 -14.64 -6.65 -22.46
CA GLY A 307 -15.02 -5.63 -21.50
C GLY A 307 -16.43 -5.84 -20.92
N VAL A 308 -17.41 -6.14 -21.78
CA VAL A 308 -18.80 -6.42 -21.36
C VAL A 308 -18.87 -7.65 -20.45
N ILE A 309 -18.10 -8.70 -20.74
CA ILE A 309 -18.04 -9.91 -19.90
C ILE A 309 -17.40 -9.64 -18.55
N LEU A 310 -16.33 -8.83 -18.51
CA LEU A 310 -15.71 -8.41 -17.26
C LEU A 310 -16.68 -7.57 -16.42
N ASP A 311 -17.35 -6.59 -17.01
CA ASP A 311 -18.38 -5.78 -16.33
C ASP A 311 -19.58 -6.63 -15.87
N LYS A 312 -19.93 -7.71 -16.58
CA LYS A 312 -21.02 -8.59 -16.16
C LYS A 312 -20.72 -9.29 -14.82
N TRP A 313 -19.52 -9.84 -14.66
CA TRP A 313 -19.19 -10.67 -13.49
C TRP A 313 -18.48 -9.92 -12.38
N LEU A 314 -17.75 -8.85 -12.73
CA LEU A 314 -16.89 -8.08 -11.83
C LEU A 314 -17.33 -6.61 -11.75
N ARG A 315 -18.63 -6.31 -11.83
CA ARG A 315 -19.20 -4.96 -11.63
C ARG A 315 -19.18 -4.49 -10.18
N ASP A 316 -19.04 -3.18 -10.02
CA ASP A 316 -19.18 -2.42 -8.77
C ASP A 316 -20.57 -1.79 -8.58
N GLY A 317 -21.45 -1.93 -9.59
CA GLY A 317 -22.81 -1.39 -9.59
C GLY A 317 -22.93 0.10 -9.93
N HIS A 318 -21.84 0.78 -10.32
CA HIS A 318 -21.88 2.19 -10.74
C HIS A 318 -22.20 2.37 -12.23
N THR A 319 -21.90 1.37 -13.06
CA THR A 319 -22.25 1.36 -14.49
C THR A 319 -23.56 0.63 -14.75
N LEU A 320 -24.41 1.22 -15.59
CA LEU A 320 -25.66 0.59 -16.02
C LEU A 320 -25.36 -0.69 -16.81
N PRO A 321 -26.13 -1.76 -16.59
CA PRO A 321 -26.01 -2.97 -17.39
C PRO A 321 -26.59 -2.76 -18.81
N PRO A 322 -26.18 -3.57 -19.81
CA PRO A 322 -26.71 -3.48 -21.17
C PRO A 322 -28.22 -3.79 -21.22
N ALA A 323 -29.01 -3.02 -21.98
CA ALA A 323 -30.46 -3.16 -22.03
C ALA A 323 -30.93 -4.43 -22.78
N GLU A 324 -31.85 -5.20 -22.18
CA GLU A 324 -32.56 -6.32 -22.84
C GLU A 324 -34.02 -5.94 -23.15
N ASN A 325 -34.45 -6.15 -24.40
CA ASN A 325 -35.77 -5.75 -24.90
C ASN A 325 -36.82 -6.87 -24.72
N SER A 326 -37.74 -6.77 -23.74
CA SER A 326 -39.02 -7.53 -23.79
C SER A 326 -40.15 -6.86 -22.97
N LEU A 327 -41.36 -6.77 -23.56
CA LEU A 327 -42.53 -5.97 -23.08
C LEU A 327 -43.87 -6.77 -23.12
N LYS A 328 -44.79 -6.55 -22.15
CA LYS A 328 -46.27 -6.86 -22.24
C LYS A 328 -47.11 -6.21 -21.10
N VAL A 329 -48.40 -5.87 -21.33
CA VAL A 329 -49.24 -4.83 -20.63
C VAL A 329 -50.56 -5.36 -19.95
N ILE A 330 -51.28 -4.52 -19.13
CA ILE A 330 -52.75 -4.46 -18.68
C ILE A 330 -53.03 -4.69 -17.12
N PRO A 331 -54.11 -4.19 -16.42
CA PRO A 331 -54.35 -2.97 -15.53
C PRO A 331 -54.62 -3.25 -13.98
N SER A 332 -55.15 -2.37 -13.08
CA SER A 332 -54.59 -1.31 -12.18
C SER A 332 -55.05 -1.42 -10.67
N GLY A 333 -54.26 -0.90 -9.68
CA GLY A 333 -54.75 -0.29 -8.40
C GLY A 333 -53.91 -0.44 -7.09
N GLU A 334 -53.42 0.68 -6.49
CA GLU A 334 -52.77 0.90 -5.15
C GLU A 334 -51.24 0.69 -4.92
N ARG A 335 -50.71 1.31 -3.83
CA ARG A 335 -49.31 1.32 -3.37
C ARG A 335 -48.82 -0.11 -3.19
N LEU A 336 -47.72 -0.47 -3.82
CA LEU A 336 -47.41 -1.88 -3.98
C LEU A 336 -46.42 -2.38 -2.92
N ILE A 337 -46.96 -2.97 -1.86
CA ILE A 337 -46.24 -3.83 -0.93
C ILE A 337 -46.75 -5.25 -1.21
N LEU A 338 -45.93 -6.07 -1.85
CA LEU A 338 -46.25 -7.49 -2.04
C LEU A 338 -45.31 -8.31 -1.19
N THR A 339 -45.88 -8.93 -0.17
CA THR A 339 -45.26 -10.04 0.54
C THR A 339 -45.84 -11.33 -0.06
N GLN A 340 -44.97 -12.22 -0.56
CA GLN A 340 -45.37 -13.51 -1.16
C GLN A 340 -46.30 -13.41 -2.38
N PRO A 341 -45.92 -12.68 -3.46
CA PRO A 341 -46.73 -12.61 -4.66
C PRO A 341 -47.00 -14.00 -5.27
N ARG A 342 -48.19 -14.24 -5.83
CA ARG A 342 -48.52 -15.49 -6.54
C ARG A 342 -49.10 -15.21 -7.93
N GLY A 343 -48.58 -15.89 -8.95
CA GLY A 343 -48.99 -15.73 -10.34
C GLY A 343 -48.34 -14.53 -11.04
N SER A 344 -48.76 -14.24 -12.28
CA SER A 344 -48.28 -13.07 -13.03
C SER A 344 -49.34 -11.96 -13.02
N ARG A 345 -48.95 -10.76 -12.59
CA ARG A 345 -49.82 -9.58 -12.45
C ARG A 345 -49.04 -8.31 -12.77
N THR A 346 -49.70 -7.31 -13.32
CA THR A 346 -49.13 -5.98 -13.59
C THR A 346 -49.79 -4.95 -12.69
N TYR A 347 -49.00 -4.04 -12.14
CA TYR A 347 -49.45 -3.00 -11.23
C TYR A 347 -49.12 -1.64 -11.84
N LEU A 348 -50.13 -0.78 -11.96
CA LEU A 348 -49.99 0.58 -12.49
C LEU A 348 -49.97 1.56 -11.31
N LEU A 349 -48.89 2.33 -11.22
CA LEU A 349 -48.67 3.25 -10.12
C LEU A 349 -48.77 4.69 -10.66
N PRO A 350 -49.87 5.43 -10.39
CA PRO A 350 -49.90 6.87 -10.61
C PRO A 350 -48.95 7.49 -9.60
N SER A 351 -47.84 8.05 -10.10
CA SER A 351 -46.76 8.70 -9.35
C SER A 351 -46.72 8.39 -7.84
N GLN A 352 -46.62 7.11 -7.43
CA GLN A 352 -46.19 6.66 -6.09
C GLN A 352 -46.17 5.12 -5.90
N LYS A 353 -44.95 4.56 -5.93
CA LYS A 353 -44.34 3.59 -5.01
C LYS A 353 -44.49 2.07 -5.34
N LEU A 354 -43.37 1.45 -5.72
CA LEU A 354 -43.15 0.40 -6.71
C LEU A 354 -41.96 -0.57 -6.40
N PRO A 355 -42.01 -1.90 -6.56
CA PRO A 355 -41.34 -2.80 -5.60
C PRO A 355 -40.29 -3.85 -6.11
N PRO A 356 -39.33 -4.54 -5.37
CA PRO A 356 -38.32 -5.34 -6.05
C PRO A 356 -38.68 -6.80 -6.32
N GLY A 357 -38.18 -7.28 -7.44
CA GLY A 357 -37.92 -8.68 -7.73
C GLY A 357 -36.70 -8.71 -8.63
N SER A 358 -36.49 -9.76 -9.40
CA SER A 358 -35.38 -9.73 -10.38
C SER A 358 -35.75 -8.81 -11.53
N ILE A 359 -34.95 -7.78 -11.81
CA ILE A 359 -35.20 -6.87 -12.94
C ILE A 359 -34.14 -7.17 -14.00
N PRO A 360 -34.50 -7.74 -15.16
CA PRO A 360 -33.55 -7.91 -16.24
C PRO A 360 -32.87 -6.58 -16.57
N PRO A 361 -31.54 -6.55 -16.76
CA PRO A 361 -30.63 -7.69 -16.91
C PRO A 361 -29.93 -8.15 -15.60
N ILE A 362 -30.25 -7.60 -14.42
CA ILE A 362 -29.57 -7.94 -13.15
C ILE A 362 -30.43 -8.91 -12.34
N SER A 363 -29.84 -10.05 -12.02
CA SER A 363 -30.44 -11.06 -11.15
C SER A 363 -29.39 -11.68 -10.24
N PRO A 364 -29.75 -12.08 -9.01
CA PRO A 364 -28.89 -12.96 -8.22
C PRO A 364 -28.53 -14.22 -9.00
N GLN A 365 -27.38 -14.84 -8.71
CA GLN A 365 -26.92 -16.06 -9.39
C GLN A 365 -27.97 -17.19 -9.40
N LYS A 366 -28.71 -17.34 -8.29
CA LYS A 366 -29.86 -18.23 -8.18
C LYS A 366 -31.11 -17.35 -8.06
N PRO A 367 -31.66 -16.87 -9.19
CA PRO A 367 -32.84 -16.03 -9.13
C PRO A 367 -34.01 -16.87 -8.60
N ASN A 368 -34.78 -16.28 -7.70
CA ASN A 368 -36.10 -16.81 -7.39
C ASN A 368 -36.97 -16.72 -8.66
N SER A 369 -38.06 -17.46 -8.68
CA SER A 369 -38.99 -17.45 -9.82
C SER A 369 -39.60 -16.07 -10.10
N LEU A 370 -39.56 -15.15 -9.11
CA LEU A 370 -40.04 -13.78 -9.18
C LEU A 370 -39.24 -12.89 -10.16
N LEU A 371 -39.85 -12.57 -11.30
CA LEU A 371 -39.35 -11.62 -12.29
C LEU A 371 -40.16 -10.33 -12.26
N VAL A 372 -39.48 -9.19 -12.37
CA VAL A 372 -40.04 -7.85 -12.30
C VAL A 372 -39.53 -7.03 -13.48
N SER A 373 -40.41 -6.28 -14.15
CA SER A 373 -40.01 -5.32 -15.19
C SER A 373 -40.74 -4.00 -14.97
N VAL A 374 -40.04 -2.91 -15.23
CA VAL A 374 -40.53 -1.54 -14.99
C VAL A 374 -40.64 -0.80 -16.33
N ALA A 375 -41.80 -0.21 -16.58
CA ALA A 375 -42.07 0.56 -17.80
C ALA A 375 -42.77 1.88 -17.46
N LEU A 376 -42.59 2.89 -18.31
CA LEU A 376 -43.32 4.15 -18.24
C LEU A 376 -44.46 4.10 -19.25
N CYS A 377 -45.68 4.35 -18.80
CA CYS A 377 -46.87 4.31 -19.64
C CYS A 377 -47.58 5.66 -19.70
N SER A 378 -48.03 6.05 -20.88
CA SER A 378 -48.86 7.24 -21.13
C SER A 378 -50.11 6.87 -21.92
N GLY A 379 -51.23 7.57 -21.67
CA GLY A 379 -52.46 7.40 -22.45
C GLY A 379 -53.75 7.49 -21.62
N SER A 380 -54.81 6.87 -22.12
CA SER A 380 -56.10 6.75 -21.42
C SER A 380 -56.24 5.37 -20.77
N THR A 381 -57.15 5.20 -19.82
CA THR A 381 -57.40 3.91 -19.13
C THR A 381 -57.79 2.76 -20.06
N VAL A 382 -58.11 3.05 -21.34
CA VAL A 382 -58.53 2.09 -22.36
C VAL A 382 -57.40 1.75 -23.35
N SER A 383 -56.41 2.63 -23.55
CA SER A 383 -55.26 2.41 -24.44
C SER A 383 -53.99 3.02 -23.83
N LEU A 384 -53.18 2.18 -23.19
CA LEU A 384 -51.87 2.56 -22.62
C LEU A 384 -50.75 2.19 -23.59
N GLN A 385 -49.94 3.18 -23.95
CA GLN A 385 -48.66 2.98 -24.63
C GLN A 385 -47.57 2.98 -23.57
N CYS A 386 -46.73 1.94 -23.53
CA CYS A 386 -45.71 1.76 -22.51
C CYS A 386 -44.34 1.59 -23.14
N ASP A 387 -43.41 2.45 -22.74
CA ASP A 387 -42.00 2.40 -23.13
C ASP A 387 -41.14 1.92 -21.95
N THR A 388 -40.00 1.30 -22.24
CA THR A 388 -39.06 0.85 -21.20
C THR A 388 -38.49 2.05 -20.45
N LEU A 389 -38.62 2.07 -19.12
CA LEU A 389 -38.07 3.13 -18.30
C LEU A 389 -36.57 2.89 -18.09
N GLN A 390 -35.74 3.84 -18.53
CA GLN A 390 -34.30 3.73 -18.37
C GLN A 390 -33.88 4.03 -16.91
N PRO A 391 -33.15 3.12 -16.25
CA PRO A 391 -32.69 3.36 -14.88
C PRO A 391 -31.53 4.36 -14.83
N VAL A 392 -31.50 5.16 -13.77
CA VAL A 392 -30.34 5.93 -13.32
C VAL A 392 -29.41 5.07 -12.46
N ALA A 393 -29.98 4.13 -11.70
CA ALA A 393 -29.21 3.11 -10.99
C ALA A 393 -29.90 1.76 -11.13
N HIS A 394 -29.14 0.74 -11.50
CA HIS A 394 -29.60 -0.63 -11.54
C HIS A 394 -28.47 -1.52 -11.02
N LYS A 395 -28.61 -2.05 -9.80
CA LYS A 395 -27.55 -2.81 -9.12
C LYS A 395 -28.08 -3.73 -8.03
N LEU A 396 -27.24 -4.65 -7.58
CA LEU A 396 -27.53 -5.50 -6.42
C LEU A 396 -26.97 -4.87 -5.13
N ILE A 397 -27.79 -4.74 -4.10
CA ILE A 397 -27.39 -4.26 -2.75
C ILE A 397 -27.55 -5.36 -1.71
N PRO A 398 -26.73 -5.42 -0.64
CA PRO A 398 -26.88 -6.43 0.40
C PRO A 398 -28.13 -6.20 1.25
N ASN A 399 -28.76 -7.28 1.73
CA ASN A 399 -29.86 -7.24 2.70
C ASN A 399 -29.48 -7.95 4.02
N PRO A 400 -28.62 -7.33 4.86
CA PRO A 400 -28.25 -7.92 6.14
C PRO A 400 -29.44 -8.02 7.09
N THR A 401 -29.52 -9.13 7.83
CA THR A 401 -30.51 -9.28 8.90
C THR A 401 -30.19 -8.37 10.08
N SER A 402 -31.23 -7.83 10.72
CA SER A 402 -31.09 -6.84 11.82
C SER A 402 -30.32 -7.35 13.04
N ASP A 403 -30.25 -8.67 13.23
CA ASP A 403 -29.67 -9.31 14.41
C ASP A 403 -28.20 -9.74 14.22
N SER A 404 -27.63 -9.54 13.03
CA SER A 404 -26.28 -10.02 12.68
C SER A 404 -25.33 -8.88 12.29
N ILE A 405 -24.03 -9.11 12.54
CA ILE A 405 -22.98 -8.22 12.07
C ILE A 405 -22.78 -8.38 10.56
N PHE A 406 -22.63 -7.27 9.87
CA PHE A 406 -22.37 -7.25 8.43
C PHE A 406 -20.96 -6.73 8.12
N PRO A 407 -20.21 -7.36 7.20
CA PRO A 407 -20.42 -8.72 6.70
C PRO A 407 -20.15 -9.75 7.81
N VAL A 408 -20.76 -10.94 7.69
CA VAL A 408 -20.62 -12.02 8.68
C VAL A 408 -19.20 -12.61 8.59
N PRO A 409 -18.40 -12.62 9.68
CA PRO A 409 -17.04 -13.16 9.65
C PRO A 409 -17.01 -14.61 9.21
N GLN A 410 -16.08 -14.96 8.32
CA GLN A 410 -15.84 -16.32 7.77
C GLN A 410 -16.99 -16.98 6.99
N GLN A 411 -18.20 -16.42 7.01
CA GLN A 411 -19.36 -16.89 6.24
C GLN A 411 -19.62 -15.98 5.03
N GLY A 412 -19.40 -14.67 5.23
CA GLY A 412 -19.64 -13.61 4.27
C GLY A 412 -21.09 -13.51 3.86
N THR A 413 -21.29 -12.99 2.66
CA THR A 413 -22.61 -12.83 2.05
C THR A 413 -22.71 -13.75 0.86
N ASP A 414 -23.88 -14.33 0.66
CA ASP A 414 -24.24 -14.95 -0.61
C ASP A 414 -24.88 -13.90 -1.54
N GLU A 415 -24.68 -14.01 -2.84
CA GLU A 415 -25.34 -13.14 -3.81
C GLU A 415 -26.87 -13.32 -3.76
N SER A 416 -27.35 -14.52 -3.41
CA SER A 416 -28.77 -14.77 -3.19
C SER A 416 -29.38 -13.97 -2.03
N GLU A 417 -28.56 -13.39 -1.16
CA GLU A 417 -28.99 -12.52 -0.05
C GLU A 417 -29.08 -11.05 -0.48
N GLY A 418 -28.75 -10.74 -1.73
CA GLY A 418 -28.87 -9.41 -2.31
C GLY A 418 -30.31 -9.06 -2.71
N VAL A 419 -30.61 -7.76 -2.71
CA VAL A 419 -31.85 -7.18 -3.23
C VAL A 419 -31.51 -6.33 -4.45
N VAL A 420 -32.33 -6.44 -5.49
CA VAL A 420 -32.16 -5.63 -6.72
C VAL A 420 -32.70 -4.23 -6.46
N LEU A 421 -31.85 -3.22 -6.65
CA LEU A 421 -32.17 -1.81 -6.61
C LEU A 421 -32.35 -1.29 -8.03
N PHE A 422 -33.50 -0.68 -8.30
CA PHE A 422 -33.80 0.01 -9.56
C PHE A 422 -34.28 1.43 -9.24
N GLU A 423 -33.53 2.43 -9.69
CA GLU A 423 -33.85 3.84 -9.59
C GLU A 423 -33.99 4.42 -11.00
N ALA A 424 -35.02 5.22 -11.24
CA ALA A 424 -35.21 5.94 -12.49
C ALA A 424 -35.77 7.33 -12.21
N GLU A 425 -35.37 8.30 -13.03
CA GLU A 425 -35.94 9.65 -12.99
C GLU A 425 -37.27 9.68 -13.74
N VAL A 426 -38.31 10.17 -13.07
CA VAL A 426 -39.65 10.31 -13.65
C VAL A 426 -40.02 11.78 -13.63
N VAL A 427 -40.14 12.38 -14.81
CA VAL A 427 -40.56 13.79 -14.96
C VAL A 427 -42.07 13.89 -14.78
N PRO A 428 -42.60 14.80 -13.94
CA PRO A 428 -44.03 15.00 -13.81
C PRO A 428 -44.66 15.43 -15.14
N ALA A 429 -45.78 14.83 -15.53
CA ALA A 429 -46.51 15.19 -16.74
C ALA A 429 -46.97 16.66 -16.68
N THR A 430 -46.61 17.47 -17.68
CA THR A 430 -46.96 18.89 -17.80
C THR A 430 -48.20 19.14 -18.67
N GLY A 431 -48.84 18.08 -19.18
CA GLY A 431 -50.02 18.12 -20.06
C GLY A 431 -51.25 17.41 -19.50
N SER A 432 -52.32 17.31 -20.30
CA SER A 432 -53.59 16.65 -19.95
C SER A 432 -53.56 15.11 -19.99
N GLU A 433 -52.45 14.52 -20.43
CA GLU A 433 -52.27 13.06 -20.46
C GLU A 433 -51.64 12.57 -19.16
N ALA A 434 -52.30 11.62 -18.51
CA ALA A 434 -51.78 11.00 -17.31
C ALA A 434 -50.63 10.03 -17.64
N GLN A 435 -49.58 10.07 -16.82
CA GLN A 435 -48.44 9.16 -16.89
C GLN A 435 -48.45 8.22 -15.67
N TRP A 436 -48.13 6.95 -15.91
CA TRP A 436 -48.05 5.91 -14.88
C TRP A 436 -46.73 5.16 -15.01
N VAL A 437 -46.19 4.70 -13.87
CA VAL A 437 -45.10 3.72 -13.90
C VAL A 437 -45.72 2.35 -13.69
N ALA A 438 -45.53 1.46 -14.66
CA ALA A 438 -46.02 0.10 -14.63
C ALA A 438 -44.96 -0.86 -14.10
N VAL A 439 -45.36 -1.75 -13.20
CA VAL A 439 -44.58 -2.90 -12.75
C VAL A 439 -45.24 -4.17 -13.17
N LYS A 440 -44.53 -4.95 -13.94
CA LYS A 440 -44.99 -6.26 -14.32
C LYS A 440 -44.24 -7.31 -13.53
N ILE A 441 -44.99 -8.14 -12.81
CA ILE A 441 -44.47 -9.28 -12.06
C ILE A 441 -44.80 -10.56 -12.83
N GLU A 442 -43.78 -11.37 -13.11
CA GLU A 442 -43.92 -12.65 -13.80
C GLU A 442 -43.37 -13.79 -12.94
N ARG A 443 -43.92 -14.99 -13.17
CA ARG A 443 -43.43 -16.27 -12.63
C ARG A 443 -43.36 -16.38 -11.10
N SER A 444 -44.17 -15.63 -10.36
CA SER A 444 -44.18 -15.63 -8.90
C SER A 444 -44.79 -16.90 -8.25
N ASP A 445 -44.01 -17.61 -7.43
CA ASP A 445 -44.41 -18.83 -6.68
C ASP A 445 -44.81 -18.59 -5.20
N GLY A 446 -44.65 -17.36 -4.70
CA GLY A 446 -44.88 -17.00 -3.30
C GLY A 446 -43.62 -16.67 -2.52
N GLU A 447 -42.43 -16.76 -3.13
CA GLU A 447 -41.17 -16.35 -2.51
C GLU A 447 -40.75 -14.91 -2.92
N GLY A 448 -40.14 -14.20 -1.97
CA GLY A 448 -39.65 -12.82 -2.17
C GLY A 448 -40.63 -11.72 -1.76
N TRP A 449 -40.14 -10.49 -1.82
CA TRP A 449 -40.89 -9.28 -1.48
C TRP A 449 -40.55 -8.14 -2.40
N VAL A 450 -41.54 -7.28 -2.61
CA VAL A 450 -41.55 -6.20 -3.57
C VAL A 450 -41.97 -4.94 -2.70
N LEU A 451 -41.16 -3.86 -2.53
CA LEU A 451 -41.38 -2.48 -2.04
C LEU A 451 -40.68 -1.40 -2.91
N GLY A 452 -41.35 -0.31 -3.27
CA GLY A 452 -40.53 0.88 -3.57
C GLY A 452 -41.36 2.10 -3.87
N GLY A 453 -40.93 2.95 -4.82
CA GLY A 453 -40.87 4.36 -4.46
C GLY A 453 -41.01 5.47 -5.48
N PHE A 454 -41.48 6.63 -5.01
CA PHE A 454 -41.16 7.95 -5.54
C PHE A 454 -40.60 8.74 -4.36
N VAL A 455 -39.45 9.35 -4.57
CA VAL A 455 -38.74 10.15 -3.59
C VAL A 455 -38.35 11.43 -4.32
N SER A 456 -38.44 12.58 -3.64
CA SER A 456 -37.95 13.82 -4.21
C SER A 456 -36.45 13.72 -4.50
N ALA A 457 -36.02 14.20 -5.66
CA ALA A 457 -34.59 14.25 -6.02
C ALA A 457 -33.76 15.23 -5.16
N ASN A 458 -34.38 15.93 -4.21
CA ASN A 458 -33.72 16.91 -3.35
C ASN A 458 -32.63 16.23 -2.50
N LYS A 459 -31.38 16.63 -2.73
CA LYS A 459 -30.26 16.26 -1.86
C LYS A 459 -30.23 17.16 -0.63
N ILE A 460 -30.02 16.58 0.54
CA ILE A 460 -29.78 17.34 1.77
C ILE A 460 -28.33 17.82 1.72
N PHE A 461 -28.12 19.13 1.64
CA PHE A 461 -26.79 19.72 1.70
C PHE A 461 -26.49 20.16 3.13
N ASP A 462 -25.48 19.55 3.74
CA ASP A 462 -24.98 19.97 5.05
C ASP A 462 -23.61 20.63 4.91
N ASN A 463 -23.54 21.94 5.19
CA ASN A 463 -22.36 22.78 5.00
C ASN A 463 -21.39 22.73 6.18
N VAL A 464 -21.27 21.58 6.84
CA VAL A 464 -20.35 21.40 7.97
C VAL A 464 -18.91 21.54 7.49
N SER A 465 -18.15 22.40 8.17
CA SER A 465 -16.74 22.62 7.88
C SER A 465 -15.84 21.62 8.61
N MET A 466 -14.65 21.38 8.04
CA MET A 466 -13.60 20.60 8.71
C MET A 466 -13.20 21.17 10.08
N SER A 467 -13.24 22.50 10.26
CA SER A 467 -12.97 23.13 11.56
C SER A 467 -13.94 22.69 12.67
N ARG A 468 -15.23 22.51 12.33
CA ARG A 468 -16.24 21.99 13.28
C ARG A 468 -16.03 20.51 13.56
N MET A 469 -15.65 19.74 12.54
CA MET A 469 -15.32 18.32 12.70
C MET A 469 -14.16 18.08 13.67
N LEU A 470 -13.13 18.94 13.65
CA LEU A 470 -11.98 18.83 14.55
C LEU A 470 -12.31 19.11 16.03
N LEU A 471 -13.37 19.89 16.33
CA LEU A 471 -13.68 20.37 17.69
C LEU A 471 -14.78 19.58 18.42
N GLY A 472 -15.66 18.85 17.71
CA GLY A 472 -16.76 18.14 18.38
C GLY A 472 -17.80 17.45 17.50
N GLY A 473 -17.65 17.48 16.16
CA GLY A 473 -18.56 16.79 15.23
C GLY A 473 -19.84 17.56 14.89
N THR A 474 -20.79 16.86 14.26
CA THR A 474 -22.11 17.38 13.89
C THR A 474 -23.18 16.32 14.03
N THR A 475 -24.40 16.76 14.34
CA THR A 475 -25.59 15.91 14.37
C THR A 475 -26.43 16.20 13.14
N VAL A 476 -26.74 15.17 12.38
CA VAL A 476 -27.53 15.27 11.15
C VAL A 476 -28.91 14.68 11.41
N THR A 477 -29.96 15.49 11.22
CA THR A 477 -31.35 15.06 11.39
C THR A 477 -31.99 14.74 10.04
N LEU A 478 -32.70 13.62 9.95
CA LEU A 478 -33.40 13.22 8.73
C LEU A 478 -34.81 13.85 8.70
N PRO A 479 -35.18 14.59 7.63
CA PRO A 479 -36.48 15.27 7.53
C PRO A 479 -37.67 14.30 7.48
N ASP A 480 -37.51 13.17 6.79
CA ASP A 480 -38.53 12.11 6.64
C ASP A 480 -37.91 10.75 6.96
N PRO A 481 -38.09 10.23 8.19
CA PRO A 481 -37.61 8.92 8.60
C PRO A 481 -38.21 7.74 7.80
N ALA A 482 -39.34 7.96 7.10
CA ALA A 482 -40.01 6.95 6.29
C ALA A 482 -39.62 7.00 4.79
N SER A 483 -38.68 7.87 4.42
CA SER A 483 -38.17 7.93 3.05
C SER A 483 -37.30 6.71 2.72
N MET A 484 -37.58 6.05 1.59
CA MET A 484 -36.80 4.86 1.19
C MET A 484 -35.41 5.20 0.66
N ARG A 485 -35.19 6.46 0.30
CA ARG A 485 -33.90 6.96 -0.16
C ARG A 485 -33.69 8.35 0.42
N THR A 486 -32.57 8.55 1.09
CA THR A 486 -32.15 9.88 1.52
C THR A 486 -30.71 10.09 1.07
N SER A 487 -30.46 11.11 0.26
CA SER A 487 -29.12 11.49 -0.19
C SER A 487 -28.69 12.74 0.55
N ILE A 488 -27.54 12.65 1.21
CA ILE A 488 -26.94 13.71 2.02
C ILE A 488 -25.55 13.98 1.44
N ARG A 489 -25.28 15.24 1.09
CA ARG A 489 -23.99 15.67 0.57
C ARG A 489 -23.33 16.65 1.51
N PHE A 490 -22.07 16.35 1.84
CA PHE A 490 -21.19 17.19 2.64
C PHE A 490 -20.10 17.78 1.74
N PRO A 491 -20.33 18.93 1.10
CA PRO A 491 -19.40 19.48 0.10
C PRO A 491 -18.06 19.96 0.69
N ARG A 492 -17.99 20.21 2.01
CA ARG A 492 -16.79 20.73 2.69
C ARG A 492 -16.06 19.70 3.54
N LEU A 493 -16.50 18.44 3.50
CA LEU A 493 -15.76 17.36 4.14
C LEU A 493 -14.70 16.83 3.19
N ASP A 494 -13.51 16.63 3.72
CA ASP A 494 -12.36 16.19 2.96
C ASP A 494 -12.42 14.68 2.70
N SER A 495 -12.15 14.28 1.45
CA SER A 495 -12.17 12.90 0.97
C SER A 495 -10.77 12.27 0.90
N ASN A 496 -9.88 12.66 1.82
CA ASN A 496 -8.50 12.18 1.87
C ASN A 496 -8.35 10.82 2.57
N ALA A 497 -7.42 10.01 2.06
CA ALA A 497 -7.07 8.68 2.57
C ALA A 497 -6.58 8.64 4.02
N LEU A 498 -6.15 9.78 4.56
CA LEU A 498 -5.63 9.91 5.92
C LEU A 498 -6.71 10.07 6.99
N LEU A 499 -7.95 10.43 6.62
CA LEU A 499 -9.04 10.70 7.56
C LEU A 499 -10.06 9.55 7.61
N VAL A 500 -10.60 9.32 8.81
CA VAL A 500 -11.70 8.38 9.03
C VAL A 500 -12.79 9.07 9.84
N TYR A 501 -14.01 9.05 9.32
CA TYR A 501 -15.19 9.54 10.02
C TYR A 501 -15.91 8.39 10.72
N ARG A 502 -16.60 8.67 11.82
CA ARG A 502 -17.44 7.73 12.53
C ARG A 502 -18.88 8.21 12.54
N VAL A 503 -19.79 7.28 12.26
CA VAL A 503 -21.23 7.48 12.30
C VAL A 503 -21.81 6.77 13.52
N VAL A 504 -22.65 7.47 14.26
CA VAL A 504 -23.43 6.90 15.36
C VAL A 504 -24.92 7.14 15.06
N PRO A 505 -25.71 6.10 14.75
CA PRO A 505 -27.12 6.28 14.41
C PRO A 505 -27.94 6.72 15.62
N LEU A 506 -28.88 7.64 15.40
CA LEU A 506 -29.87 8.10 16.36
C LEU A 506 -31.21 7.44 16.01
N LEU A 507 -31.56 6.41 16.76
CA LEU A 507 -32.76 5.59 16.54
C LEU A 507 -33.86 5.99 17.53
N THR A 508 -35.12 5.90 17.09
CA THR A 508 -36.29 6.18 17.92
C THR A 508 -36.79 4.88 18.52
N ASP A 509 -36.79 4.78 19.85
CA ASP A 509 -37.11 3.56 20.58
C ASP A 509 -38.63 3.39 20.69
N ASN A 510 -39.22 2.62 19.77
CA ASN A 510 -40.63 2.24 19.82
C ASN A 510 -40.76 0.80 20.34
N SER A 511 -40.72 0.64 21.65
CA SER A 511 -40.84 -0.66 22.35
C SER A 511 -42.18 -1.40 22.17
N LEU A 512 -43.09 -0.85 21.35
CA LEU A 512 -44.43 -1.39 21.02
C LEU A 512 -44.50 -2.01 19.61
N CYS A 513 -43.44 -1.95 18.81
CA CYS A 513 -43.42 -2.45 17.43
C CYS A 513 -42.84 -3.89 17.37
N SER A 514 -43.62 -4.86 16.90
CA SER A 514 -43.17 -6.26 16.68
C SER A 514 -42.83 -6.61 15.21
N ASP A 515 -43.05 -5.68 14.27
CA ASP A 515 -42.84 -5.95 12.84
C ASP A 515 -41.35 -5.74 12.47
N GLN A 516 -40.75 -6.73 11.82
CA GLN A 516 -39.40 -6.59 11.25
C GLN A 516 -39.44 -5.77 9.95
N PRO A 517 -38.49 -4.83 9.74
CA PRO A 517 -38.39 -4.11 8.48
C PRO A 517 -38.00 -5.06 7.33
N LEU A 518 -38.44 -4.75 6.10
CA LEU A 518 -38.07 -5.53 4.90
C LEU A 518 -36.60 -5.34 4.52
N LEU A 519 -36.10 -4.12 4.73
CA LEU A 519 -34.69 -3.71 4.62
C LEU A 519 -34.43 -2.72 5.75
N SER A 520 -33.59 -3.13 6.69
CA SER A 520 -33.09 -2.24 7.74
C SER A 520 -32.36 -1.04 7.12
N PRO A 521 -32.42 0.17 7.72
CA PRO A 521 -31.79 1.34 7.15
C PRO A 521 -30.31 1.07 6.85
N LEU A 522 -29.96 1.10 5.57
CA LEU A 522 -28.67 0.73 5.04
C LEU A 522 -27.97 2.00 4.57
N LEU A 523 -26.91 2.39 5.29
CA LEU A 523 -26.04 3.48 4.89
C LEU A 523 -25.09 2.98 3.82
N VAL A 524 -25.10 3.67 2.68
CA VAL A 524 -24.23 3.45 1.53
C VAL A 524 -23.28 4.64 1.44
N HIS A 525 -21.99 4.33 1.55
CA HIS A 525 -20.91 5.31 1.48
C HIS A 525 -20.04 4.99 0.27
N THR A 526 -19.90 5.96 -0.65
CA THR A 526 -19.06 5.81 -1.84
C THR A 526 -17.72 6.50 -1.58
N SER A 527 -16.72 5.72 -1.15
CA SER A 527 -15.38 6.17 -0.75
C SER A 527 -14.52 6.66 -1.92
N TYR A 528 -14.80 6.15 -3.11
CA TYR A 528 -14.15 6.43 -4.40
C TYR A 528 -15.15 6.06 -5.51
N VAL A 529 -14.96 6.53 -6.75
CA VAL A 529 -15.89 6.24 -7.88
C VAL A 529 -16.15 4.75 -8.14
N SER A 530 -15.27 3.87 -7.68
CA SER A 530 -15.41 2.42 -7.78
C SER A 530 -15.31 1.67 -6.45
N GLU A 531 -15.46 2.39 -5.33
CA GLU A 531 -15.51 1.81 -3.98
C GLU A 531 -16.79 2.27 -3.25
N THR A 532 -17.67 1.31 -2.98
CA THR A 532 -18.86 1.49 -2.15
C THR A 532 -18.75 0.60 -0.92
N HIS A 533 -19.22 1.10 0.23
CA HIS A 533 -19.38 0.36 1.47
C HIS A 533 -20.83 0.42 1.95
N TYR A 534 -21.28 -0.65 2.59
CA TYR A 534 -22.65 -0.85 3.04
C TYR A 534 -22.65 -1.08 4.56
N PHE A 535 -23.38 -0.25 5.31
CA PHE A 535 -23.41 -0.29 6.77
C PHE A 535 -24.87 -0.37 7.26
N PRO A 536 -25.30 -1.49 7.85
CA PRO A 536 -26.62 -1.57 8.47
C PRO A 536 -26.66 -0.69 9.72
N LEU A 537 -27.67 0.17 9.80
CA LEU A 537 -27.93 1.05 10.94
C LEU A 537 -28.92 0.35 11.89
N ALA A 538 -28.41 -0.63 12.65
CA ALA A 538 -29.20 -1.43 13.60
C ALA A 538 -29.02 -0.97 15.05
N LEU A 539 -30.03 -1.21 15.90
CA LEU A 539 -30.12 -0.77 17.29
C LEU A 539 -29.04 -1.39 18.21
N THR A 540 -28.54 -2.58 17.86
CA THR A 540 -27.65 -3.40 18.69
C THR A 540 -26.31 -3.73 18.01
N SER A 541 -25.92 -3.02 16.95
CA SER A 541 -24.66 -3.32 16.26
C SER A 541 -23.47 -3.11 17.21
N PRO A 542 -22.69 -4.16 17.53
CA PRO A 542 -21.51 -4.02 18.40
C PRO A 542 -20.34 -3.32 17.71
N ARG A 543 -20.41 -3.06 16.39
CA ARG A 543 -19.31 -2.50 15.59
C ARG A 543 -19.45 -1.00 15.37
N ARG A 544 -18.30 -0.30 15.43
CA ARG A 544 -18.20 1.09 15.03
C ARG A 544 -18.40 1.21 13.53
N ILE A 545 -19.28 2.12 13.11
CA ILE A 545 -19.47 2.45 11.69
C ILE A 545 -18.43 3.50 11.33
N LEU A 546 -17.41 3.07 10.58
CA LEU A 546 -16.28 3.90 10.18
C LEU A 546 -16.35 4.14 8.67
N LEU A 547 -16.32 5.41 8.28
CA LEU A 547 -16.34 5.85 6.89
C LEU A 547 -14.94 6.36 6.53
N HIS A 548 -14.26 5.65 5.63
CA HIS A 548 -13.02 6.12 5.02
C HIS A 548 -13.25 6.55 3.57
N THR A 549 -12.33 7.34 3.06
CA THR A 549 -12.27 7.73 1.64
C THR A 549 -10.85 7.49 1.14
N HIS A 550 -10.63 7.47 -0.18
CA HIS A 550 -9.26 7.51 -0.74
C HIS A 550 -9.22 8.37 -2.00
N GLY A 551 -9.90 9.52 -1.96
CA GLY A 551 -9.85 10.52 -3.03
C GLY A 551 -8.41 10.94 -3.24
N SER A 552 -7.86 11.76 -2.34
CA SER A 552 -6.44 12.17 -2.34
C SER A 552 -5.63 11.39 -1.30
N ALA A 553 -4.34 11.20 -1.56
CA ALA A 553 -3.42 10.53 -0.64
C ALA A 553 -1.98 11.03 -0.84
N PRO A 554 -1.07 10.85 0.12
CA PRO A 554 0.33 11.24 -0.03
C PRO A 554 0.93 10.70 -1.34
N TYR A 555 1.46 11.60 -2.16
CA TYR A 555 2.09 11.32 -3.46
C TYR A 555 1.17 10.83 -4.58
N ILE A 556 -0.14 10.87 -4.38
CA ILE A 556 -1.16 10.47 -5.36
C ILE A 556 -2.19 11.60 -5.51
N GLN A 557 -2.21 12.21 -6.69
CA GLN A 557 -3.19 13.24 -7.04
C GLN A 557 -4.54 12.60 -7.36
N SER A 558 -5.60 13.21 -6.85
CA SER A 558 -6.98 12.87 -7.19
C SER A 558 -7.57 13.90 -8.14
N ASN A 559 -8.30 13.43 -9.14
CA ASN A 559 -9.17 14.28 -9.96
C ASN A 559 -10.63 14.27 -9.45
N LEU A 560 -10.91 13.60 -8.32
CA LEU A 560 -12.27 13.55 -7.77
C LEU A 560 -12.65 14.84 -7.06
N GLY A 561 -13.89 15.28 -7.29
CA GLY A 561 -14.44 16.49 -6.68
C GLY A 561 -14.55 16.38 -5.16
N GLU A 562 -14.36 17.51 -4.48
CA GLU A 562 -14.45 17.61 -3.02
C GLU A 562 -15.83 17.22 -2.48
N GLY A 563 -15.81 16.60 -1.30
CA GLY A 563 -17.00 16.29 -0.51
C GLY A 563 -17.26 14.79 -0.31
N VAL A 564 -18.13 14.51 0.65
CA VAL A 564 -18.60 13.16 0.96
C VAL A 564 -20.09 13.07 0.68
N GLU A 565 -20.53 12.05 -0.07
CA GLU A 565 -21.95 11.75 -0.30
C GLU A 565 -22.34 10.46 0.41
N LEU A 566 -23.40 10.54 1.23
CA LEU A 566 -24.00 9.42 1.93
C LEU A 566 -25.41 9.20 1.39
N VAL A 567 -25.73 7.94 1.09
CA VAL A 567 -27.07 7.55 0.68
C VAL A 567 -27.61 6.53 1.67
N ILE A 568 -28.80 6.77 2.20
CA ILE A 568 -29.46 5.83 3.10
C ILE A 568 -30.65 5.22 2.37
N TYR A 569 -30.64 3.90 2.26
CA TYR A 569 -31.80 3.13 1.78
C TYR A 569 -32.56 2.56 2.96
N SER A 570 -33.89 2.60 2.93
CA SER A 570 -34.71 1.98 3.96
C SER A 570 -35.98 1.37 3.38
N ALA A 571 -36.42 0.22 3.91
CA ALA A 571 -37.69 -0.40 3.55
C ALA A 571 -38.47 -0.76 4.82
N ILE A 572 -39.21 0.22 5.33
CA ILE A 572 -40.02 0.07 6.53
C ILE A 572 -41.42 -0.45 6.15
N ASN A 573 -41.88 -1.45 6.90
CA ASN A 573 -43.27 -1.93 6.87
C ASN A 573 -43.92 -1.64 8.23
N GLY A 574 -45.06 -0.94 8.24
CA GLY A 574 -45.83 -0.69 9.48
C GLY A 574 -45.08 0.10 10.56
N CYS A 575 -45.27 -0.31 11.83
CA CYS A 575 -44.59 0.21 13.01
C CYS A 575 -43.24 -0.51 13.13
N SER A 576 -42.13 0.16 12.78
CA SER A 576 -40.78 -0.35 13.06
C SER A 576 -39.92 0.74 13.71
N VAL A 577 -38.76 0.35 14.24
CA VAL A 577 -37.72 1.29 14.67
C VAL A 577 -37.36 2.22 13.51
N GLN A 578 -37.39 3.53 13.75
CA GLN A 578 -37.09 4.55 12.74
C GLN A 578 -35.79 5.28 13.04
N LEU A 579 -35.02 5.55 11.98
CA LEU A 579 -33.80 6.34 12.03
C LEU A 579 -34.16 7.83 12.02
N ARG A 580 -33.91 8.52 13.14
CA ARG A 580 -34.14 9.96 13.28
C ARG A 580 -33.01 10.80 12.66
N GLY A 581 -31.79 10.27 12.71
CA GLY A 581 -30.58 11.00 12.38
C GLY A 581 -29.33 10.19 12.69
N PHE A 582 -28.17 10.85 12.64
CA PHE A 582 -26.92 10.29 13.12
C PHE A 582 -25.94 11.39 13.54
N ASP A 583 -25.03 11.05 14.45
CA ASP A 583 -23.89 11.88 14.79
C ASP A 583 -22.69 11.49 13.91
N LEU A 584 -21.95 12.50 13.45
CA LEU A 584 -20.77 12.37 12.61
C LEU A 584 -19.58 13.12 13.23
N TYR A 585 -18.46 12.43 13.42
CA TYR A 585 -17.22 13.01 13.95
C TYR A 585 -15.98 12.26 13.45
N ILE A 586 -14.78 12.82 13.66
CA ILE A 586 -13.51 12.17 13.28
C ILE A 586 -13.16 11.09 14.31
N ASP A 587 -12.91 9.86 13.85
CA ASP A 587 -12.35 8.80 14.70
C ASP A 587 -10.81 8.92 14.67
N TRP A 588 -10.25 9.56 15.70
CA TRP A 588 -8.82 9.80 15.78
C TRP A 588 -7.98 8.53 15.86
N LEU A 589 -8.48 7.47 16.51
CA LEU A 589 -7.75 6.22 16.61
C LEU A 589 -7.62 5.55 15.24
N ALA A 590 -8.73 5.46 14.50
CA ALA A 590 -8.73 4.93 13.14
C ALA A 590 -7.92 5.83 12.18
N THR A 591 -8.06 7.16 12.29
CA THR A 591 -7.29 8.16 11.51
C THR A 591 -5.78 7.97 11.71
N LEU A 592 -5.30 7.90 12.95
CA LEU A 592 -3.89 7.65 13.25
C LEU A 592 -3.42 6.27 12.76
N GLY A 593 -4.31 5.27 12.76
CA GLY A 593 -4.03 3.94 12.22
C GLY A 593 -3.78 3.90 10.71
N ARG A 594 -4.19 4.94 9.97
CA ARG A 594 -3.98 5.05 8.51
C ARG A 594 -2.61 5.58 8.11
N TRP A 595 -1.92 6.25 9.02
CA TRP A 595 -0.69 6.98 8.72
C TRP A 595 0.56 6.09 8.56
N PRO A 596 0.76 5.00 9.32
CA PRO A 596 1.99 4.21 9.28
C PRO A 596 2.32 3.63 7.91
N SER A 597 1.34 3.05 7.21
CA SER A 597 1.54 2.46 5.88
C SER A 597 1.93 3.50 4.81
N ARG A 598 1.68 4.79 5.05
CA ARG A 598 1.96 5.90 4.13
C ARG A 598 3.24 6.67 4.44
N TYR A 599 3.63 6.74 5.72
CA TYR A 599 4.73 7.59 6.19
C TYR A 599 5.92 6.85 6.79
N PHE A 600 5.96 5.51 6.82
CA PHE A 600 7.10 4.78 7.41
C PHE A 600 8.46 5.15 6.75
N THR A 601 8.50 5.30 5.42
CA THR A 601 9.70 5.73 4.69
C THR A 601 10.10 7.17 5.03
N THR A 602 9.12 8.02 5.35
CA THR A 602 9.34 9.41 5.75
C THR A 602 10.13 9.47 7.04
N ILE A 603 9.75 8.66 8.05
CA ILE A 603 10.44 8.59 9.33
C ILE A 603 11.90 8.15 9.15
N VAL A 604 12.15 7.12 8.35
CA VAL A 604 13.50 6.62 8.07
C VAL A 604 14.35 7.69 7.38
N CYS A 605 13.84 8.32 6.32
CA CYS A 605 14.57 9.35 5.59
C CYS A 605 14.84 10.58 6.46
N TRP A 606 13.84 11.06 7.19
CA TRP A 606 13.99 12.22 8.05
C TRP A 606 14.93 11.95 9.23
N ALA A 607 15.01 10.72 9.72
CA ALA A 607 16.03 10.34 10.70
C ALA A 607 17.45 10.43 10.11
N VAL A 608 17.67 10.00 8.86
CA VAL A 608 18.95 10.25 8.15
C VAL A 608 19.22 11.75 8.04
N GLY A 609 18.21 12.56 7.66
CA GLY A 609 18.34 14.01 7.57
C GLY A 609 18.69 14.69 8.90
N ILE A 610 18.06 14.26 10.00
CA ILE A 610 18.36 14.72 11.35
C ILE A 610 19.80 14.37 11.74
N VAL A 611 20.23 13.12 11.50
CA VAL A 611 21.61 12.71 11.78
C VAL A 611 22.60 13.49 10.93
N ALA A 612 22.30 13.76 9.66
CA ALA A 612 23.13 14.58 8.79
C ALA A 612 23.26 16.03 9.30
N LEU A 613 22.18 16.63 9.83
CA LEU A 613 22.24 17.93 10.51
C LEU A 613 23.08 17.89 11.80
N VAL A 614 22.96 16.81 12.58
CA VAL A 614 23.76 16.61 13.80
C VAL A 614 25.25 16.48 13.46
N VAL A 615 25.60 15.75 12.40
CA VAL A 615 26.96 15.63 11.85
C VAL A 615 27.48 16.99 11.37
N TYR A 616 26.68 17.72 10.60
CA TYR A 616 27.01 19.05 10.08
C TYR A 616 27.38 20.04 11.19
N GLU A 617 26.61 20.08 12.28
CA GLU A 617 26.87 20.95 13.44
C GLU A 617 28.07 20.47 14.26
N ALA A 618 28.18 19.16 14.51
CA ALA A 618 29.28 18.58 15.28
C ALA A 618 30.64 18.83 14.63
N TRP A 619 30.73 18.74 13.30
CA TRP A 619 31.95 19.04 12.56
C TRP A 619 32.19 20.53 12.39
N GLY A 620 31.14 21.36 12.29
CA GLY A 620 31.27 22.82 12.38
C GLY A 620 31.95 23.26 13.68
N ALA A 621 31.64 22.61 14.81
CA ALA A 621 32.33 22.85 16.08
C ALA A 621 33.80 22.37 16.07
N GLY A 622 34.10 21.27 15.38
CA GLY A 622 35.47 20.75 15.23
C GLY A 622 36.35 21.57 14.29
N GLU A 623 35.76 22.30 13.34
CA GLU A 623 36.44 23.19 12.39
C GLU A 623 36.70 24.60 12.93
N ASN A 624 36.20 24.93 14.13
CA ASN A 624 36.37 26.24 14.73
C ASN A 624 37.79 26.41 15.29
N ASP A 625 38.55 27.37 14.74
CA ASP A 625 39.96 27.62 15.06
C ASP A 625 40.22 27.88 16.56
N ASN A 626 39.22 28.39 17.28
CA ASN A 626 39.33 28.70 18.71
C ASN A 626 39.26 27.45 19.60
N THR A 627 38.54 26.40 19.20
CA THR A 627 38.37 25.16 19.98
C THR A 627 38.18 23.95 19.05
N PRO A 628 39.23 23.39 18.44
CA PRO A 628 39.13 22.25 17.53
C PRO A 628 38.81 20.97 18.33
N PHE A 629 37.54 20.74 18.61
CA PHE A 629 37.06 19.58 19.35
C PHE A 629 35.64 19.22 18.92
N VAL A 630 35.47 18.00 18.41
CA VAL A 630 34.14 17.50 18.09
C VAL A 630 33.44 17.04 19.38
N PRO A 631 32.23 17.54 19.68
CA PRO A 631 31.48 17.11 20.85
C PRO A 631 31.09 15.62 20.75
N PRO A 632 30.87 14.92 21.87
CA PRO A 632 30.30 13.57 21.83
C PRO A 632 28.84 13.60 21.34
N VAL A 633 28.38 12.50 20.74
CA VAL A 633 27.03 12.39 20.15
C VAL A 633 25.93 12.76 21.15
N ASP A 634 26.05 12.36 22.42
CA ASP A 634 25.09 12.72 23.49
C ASP A 634 24.94 14.23 23.66
N ARG A 635 26.04 14.99 23.52
CA ARG A 635 26.01 16.45 23.61
C ARG A 635 25.44 17.06 22.33
N SER A 636 25.79 16.52 21.17
CA SER A 636 25.26 16.98 19.87
C SER A 636 23.73 16.79 19.78
N LEU A 637 23.22 15.63 20.17
CA LEU A 637 21.78 15.33 20.18
C LEU A 637 21.01 16.22 21.17
N ARG A 638 21.56 16.47 22.37
CA ARG A 638 20.96 17.41 23.33
C ARG A 638 20.90 18.83 22.81
N GLU A 639 21.97 19.29 22.17
CA GLU A 639 22.03 20.63 21.62
C GLU A 639 21.08 20.79 20.43
N PHE A 640 20.99 19.77 19.58
CA PHE A 640 20.02 19.68 18.50
C PHE A 640 18.59 19.76 19.05
N GLY A 641 18.23 18.91 20.03
CA GLY A 641 16.90 18.86 20.64
C GLY A 641 16.51 20.19 21.31
N ARG A 642 17.46 20.91 21.92
CA ARG A 642 17.18 22.18 22.59
C ARG A 642 17.05 23.36 21.63
N ARG A 643 17.92 23.47 20.61
CA ARG A 643 18.04 24.70 19.79
C ARG A 643 17.52 24.55 18.36
N LYS A 644 17.65 23.37 17.76
CA LYS A 644 17.35 23.15 16.33
C LYS A 644 16.01 22.47 16.14
N LEU A 645 15.65 21.50 16.99
CA LEU A 645 14.39 20.77 16.89
C LEU A 645 13.15 21.69 16.93
N PRO A 646 13.03 22.70 17.81
CA PRO A 646 11.89 23.62 17.78
C PRO A 646 11.82 24.44 16.49
N LYS A 647 12.98 24.85 15.95
CA LYS A 647 13.07 25.57 14.68
C LYS A 647 12.70 24.68 13.50
N LEU A 648 13.15 23.42 13.52
CA LEU A 648 12.85 22.44 12.48
C LEU A 648 11.37 22.04 12.50
N ALA A 649 10.76 21.89 13.68
CA ALA A 649 9.33 21.64 13.82
C ALA A 649 8.49 22.83 13.35
N LEU A 650 8.88 24.07 13.67
CA LEU A 650 8.21 25.25 13.12
C LEU A 650 8.39 25.34 11.61
N ALA A 651 9.59 25.11 11.10
CA ALA A 651 9.87 25.11 9.66
C ALA A 651 9.07 24.02 8.94
N SER A 652 8.99 22.81 9.48
CA SER A 652 8.23 21.72 8.87
C SER A 652 6.74 22.00 8.86
N LEU A 653 6.20 22.66 9.89
CA LEU A 653 4.82 23.16 9.88
C LEU A 653 4.62 24.19 8.78
N LEU A 654 5.47 25.22 8.70
CA LEU A 654 5.35 26.28 7.69
C LEU A 654 5.49 25.74 6.26
N ILE A 655 6.42 24.81 6.03
CA ILE A 655 6.64 24.16 4.74
C ILE A 655 5.44 23.28 4.36
N SER A 656 4.82 22.59 5.32
CA SER A 656 3.64 21.75 5.08
C SER A 656 2.42 22.55 4.59
N LEU A 657 2.39 23.86 4.89
CA LEU A 657 1.35 24.79 4.43
C LEU A 657 1.64 25.39 3.05
N LEU A 658 2.82 25.13 2.47
CA LEU A 658 3.15 25.58 1.12
C LEU A 658 2.58 24.60 0.09
N PRO A 659 2.03 25.09 -1.05
CA PRO A 659 1.50 24.26 -2.12
C PRO A 659 2.64 23.64 -2.94
N LEU A 660 3.41 22.74 -2.31
CA LEU A 660 4.48 21.99 -2.97
C LEU A 660 3.88 20.89 -3.85
N PRO A 661 4.57 20.49 -4.94
CA PRO A 661 4.19 19.34 -5.74
C PRO A 661 4.04 18.07 -4.89
N ASP A 662 3.04 17.25 -5.19
CA ASP A 662 2.71 16.02 -4.46
C ASP A 662 3.86 15.01 -4.37
N SER A 663 4.82 15.10 -5.30
CA SER A 663 6.03 14.25 -5.32
C SER A 663 7.08 14.63 -4.26
N LEU A 664 6.92 15.78 -3.60
CA LEU A 664 7.88 16.34 -2.65
C LEU A 664 7.33 16.37 -1.22
N PHE A 665 8.27 16.46 -0.28
CA PHE A 665 8.09 16.59 1.16
C PHE A 665 7.22 15.48 1.76
N MET A 666 5.90 15.70 1.89
CA MET A 666 4.95 14.72 2.43
C MET A 666 3.77 14.45 1.50
N GLY A 667 3.70 15.11 0.34
CA GLY A 667 2.59 14.96 -0.60
C GLY A 667 1.23 15.43 -0.07
N THR A 668 1.21 16.48 0.76
CA THR A 668 -0.01 17.08 1.35
C THR A 668 -0.50 18.33 0.61
N SER A 669 0.18 18.74 -0.45
CA SER A 669 -0.22 19.81 -1.38
C SER A 669 -0.59 21.16 -0.75
N GLY A 670 -0.11 21.44 0.48
CA GLY A 670 -0.35 22.69 1.19
C GLY A 670 -1.61 22.73 2.05
N GLU A 671 -2.30 21.60 2.22
CA GLU A 671 -3.54 21.55 3.00
C GLU A 671 -3.30 21.74 4.50
N TRP A 672 -3.98 22.74 5.08
CA TRP A 672 -3.73 23.17 6.45
C TRP A 672 -4.07 22.11 7.51
N ILE A 673 -5.03 21.23 7.24
CA ILE A 673 -5.46 20.17 8.17
C ILE A 673 -4.36 19.12 8.37
N TYR A 674 -3.52 18.89 7.35
CA TYR A 674 -2.38 17.97 7.40
C TYR A 674 -1.08 18.64 7.83
N GLY A 675 -1.07 19.97 7.95
CA GLY A 675 0.04 20.78 8.47
C GLY A 675 0.71 20.19 9.72
N PRO A 676 -0.05 19.81 10.78
CA PRO A 676 0.50 19.25 12.02
C PRO A 676 1.20 17.89 11.89
N ILE A 677 0.99 17.14 10.82
CA ILE A 677 1.63 15.82 10.64
C ILE A 677 3.15 15.98 10.50
N ALA A 678 3.59 17.03 9.79
CA ALA A 678 5.02 17.30 9.57
C ALA A 678 5.82 17.52 10.87
N PRO A 679 5.49 18.47 11.78
CA PRO A 679 6.21 18.62 13.04
C PRO A 679 6.16 17.35 13.89
N MET A 680 5.05 16.60 13.88
CA MET A 680 4.95 15.33 14.59
C MET A 680 5.94 14.29 14.05
N MET A 681 6.06 14.14 12.73
CA MET A 681 7.03 13.22 12.10
C MET A 681 8.48 13.61 12.41
N VAL A 682 8.81 14.91 12.45
CA VAL A 682 10.14 15.40 12.87
C VAL A 682 10.44 14.99 14.31
N LEU A 683 9.46 15.15 15.22
CA LEU A 683 9.62 14.79 16.64
C LEU A 683 9.85 13.29 16.81
N ILE A 684 9.04 12.46 16.13
CA ILE A 684 9.17 10.98 16.15
C ILE A 684 10.52 10.56 15.59
N ALA A 685 10.90 11.04 14.40
CA ALA A 685 12.17 10.70 13.78
C ALA A 685 13.36 11.11 14.69
N SER A 686 13.29 12.29 15.30
CA SER A 686 14.37 12.76 16.19
C SER A 686 14.45 11.96 17.48
N GLY A 687 13.33 11.55 18.08
CA GLY A 687 13.36 10.69 19.27
C GLY A 687 13.78 9.26 18.97
N LEU A 688 13.45 8.73 17.78
CA LEU A 688 14.00 7.47 17.30
C LEU A 688 15.51 7.53 17.12
N VAL A 689 16.06 8.64 16.61
CA VAL A 689 17.52 8.85 16.55
C VAL A 689 18.12 8.79 17.97
N CYS A 690 17.50 9.42 18.97
CA CYS A 690 17.94 9.33 20.36
C CYS A 690 17.90 7.88 20.91
N ILE A 691 16.81 7.15 20.67
CA ILE A 691 16.68 5.73 21.07
C ILE A 691 17.76 4.89 20.38
N SER A 692 17.96 5.05 19.07
CA SER A 692 18.94 4.29 18.30
C SER A 692 20.36 4.51 18.82
N TRP A 693 20.70 5.73 19.22
CA TRP A 693 22.00 6.03 19.82
C TRP A 693 22.15 5.34 21.19
N MET A 694 21.10 5.33 22.01
CA MET A 694 21.12 4.62 23.30
C MET A 694 21.28 3.11 23.12
N LEU A 695 20.59 2.51 22.14
CA LEU A 695 20.76 1.10 21.76
C LEU A 695 22.20 0.83 21.32
N LEU A 696 22.78 1.66 20.44
CA LEU A 696 24.18 1.53 20.02
C LEU A 696 25.15 1.59 21.21
N VAL A 697 24.93 2.50 22.16
CA VAL A 697 25.74 2.58 23.38
C VAL A 697 25.64 1.31 24.23
N MET A 698 24.44 0.74 24.37
CA MET A 698 24.25 -0.53 25.08
C MET A 698 24.92 -1.69 24.36
N ILE A 699 24.89 -1.74 23.02
CA ILE A 699 25.54 -2.77 22.19
C ILE A 699 27.07 -2.64 22.21
N MET A 700 27.59 -1.41 22.21
CA MET A 700 29.04 -1.18 22.26
C MET A 700 29.66 -1.58 23.62
N TRP A 701 28.90 -1.54 24.72
CA TRP A 701 29.40 -1.89 26.06
C TRP A 701 29.96 -3.33 26.16
N PRO A 702 29.22 -4.40 25.81
CA PRO A 702 29.76 -5.76 25.84
C PRO A 702 30.84 -5.97 24.77
N ILE A 703 30.66 -5.42 23.55
CA ILE A 703 31.63 -5.56 22.46
C ILE A 703 32.99 -4.96 22.84
N GLY A 704 33.00 -3.78 23.48
CA GLY A 704 34.22 -3.11 23.92
C GLY A 704 34.96 -3.92 24.99
N LYS A 705 34.23 -4.48 25.96
CA LYS A 705 34.83 -5.37 26.99
C LYS A 705 35.45 -6.62 26.38
N ILE A 706 34.75 -7.27 25.45
CA ILE A 706 35.25 -8.46 24.75
C ILE A 706 36.48 -8.08 23.92
N SER A 707 36.42 -6.99 23.15
CA SER A 707 37.54 -6.52 22.34
C SER A 707 38.79 -6.22 23.18
N HIS A 708 38.63 -5.77 24.43
CA HIS A 708 39.74 -5.51 25.33
C HIS A 708 40.45 -6.80 25.75
N LEU A 709 39.70 -7.88 26.02
CA LEU A 709 40.24 -9.20 26.37
C LEU A 709 41.11 -9.80 25.26
N PHE A 710 40.83 -9.46 24.00
CA PHE A 710 41.60 -9.90 22.83
C PHE A 710 42.63 -8.87 22.34
N SER A 711 42.78 -7.71 23.01
CA SER A 711 43.52 -6.55 22.49
C SER A 711 45.04 -6.69 22.54
N THR A 712 45.61 -7.51 23.44
CA THR A 712 47.06 -7.69 23.59
C THR A 712 47.72 -8.38 22.39
N ARG A 713 46.94 -9.05 21.51
CA ARG A 713 47.45 -9.73 20.31
C ARG A 713 47.32 -8.91 19.02
N ARG A 714 46.52 -7.84 19.02
CA ARG A 714 46.05 -7.13 17.80
C ARG A 714 47.00 -6.01 17.34
N GLN A 715 47.81 -5.47 18.24
CA GLN A 715 48.62 -4.26 17.98
C GLN A 715 49.86 -4.55 17.12
N GLU A 716 50.39 -5.77 17.15
CA GLU A 716 51.53 -6.21 16.31
C GLU A 716 51.09 -6.58 14.87
N GLU A 717 49.88 -7.08 14.66
CA GLU A 717 49.35 -7.45 13.33
C GLU A 717 48.96 -6.23 12.47
N ILE A 718 48.46 -5.15 13.08
CA ILE A 718 47.99 -3.95 12.35
C ILE A 718 49.13 -3.21 11.63
N LEU A 719 50.35 -3.22 12.17
CA LEU A 719 51.52 -2.61 11.54
C LEU A 719 52.02 -3.43 10.32
N SER A 720 51.78 -4.76 10.31
CA SER A 720 52.08 -5.66 9.18
C SER A 720 51.05 -5.52 8.04
N ALA A 721 49.78 -5.26 8.36
CA ALA A 721 48.67 -5.17 7.41
C ALA A 721 48.72 -3.95 6.46
N ARG A 722 49.55 -2.92 6.75
CA ARG A 722 49.63 -1.67 5.97
C ARG A 722 50.06 -1.86 4.50
N LYS A 723 50.77 -2.94 4.16
CA LYS A 723 51.19 -3.25 2.79
C LYS A 723 50.18 -4.13 2.02
N SER A 724 49.22 -4.76 2.70
CA SER A 724 48.24 -5.67 2.10
C SER A 724 46.83 -5.09 1.99
N THR A 725 46.56 -3.88 2.52
CA THR A 725 45.23 -3.23 2.46
C THR A 725 44.76 -2.95 1.04
N LEU A 726 45.63 -2.49 0.14
CA LEU A 726 45.27 -2.26 -1.27
C LEU A 726 44.91 -3.58 -1.99
N ILE A 727 45.62 -4.67 -1.67
CA ILE A 727 45.35 -6.00 -2.23
C ILE A 727 44.03 -6.55 -1.67
N SER A 728 43.80 -6.41 -0.36
CA SER A 728 42.55 -6.79 0.30
C SER A 728 41.35 -5.99 -0.24
N MET A 729 41.50 -4.67 -0.42
CA MET A 729 40.45 -3.81 -0.97
C MET A 729 40.18 -4.12 -2.45
N GLY A 730 41.23 -4.40 -3.24
CA GLY A 730 41.09 -4.89 -4.62
C GLY A 730 40.37 -6.24 -4.69
N LEU A 731 40.66 -7.16 -3.77
CA LEU A 731 39.94 -8.45 -3.65
C LEU A 731 38.48 -8.25 -3.26
N ILE A 732 38.17 -7.36 -2.31
CA ILE A 732 36.79 -7.03 -1.93
C ILE A 732 36.04 -6.42 -3.12
N PHE A 733 36.65 -5.50 -3.87
CA PHE A 733 36.03 -4.93 -5.07
C PHE A 733 35.80 -5.98 -6.16
N ALA A 734 36.75 -6.90 -6.37
CA ALA A 734 36.56 -8.02 -7.29
C ALA A 734 35.43 -8.95 -6.81
N LEU A 735 35.37 -9.27 -5.53
CA LEU A 735 34.32 -10.10 -4.93
C LEU A 735 32.95 -9.45 -5.07
N ILE A 736 32.86 -8.12 -4.88
CA ILE A 736 31.61 -7.38 -5.10
C ILE A 736 31.24 -7.37 -6.58
N PHE A 737 32.21 -7.16 -7.46
CA PHE A 737 31.96 -7.09 -8.89
C PHE A 737 31.45 -8.42 -9.46
N PHE A 738 31.93 -9.56 -8.95
CA PHE A 738 31.60 -10.87 -9.52
C PHE A 738 30.55 -11.68 -8.74
N PHE A 739 30.43 -11.50 -7.42
CA PHE A 739 29.71 -12.49 -6.59
C PHE A 739 28.79 -11.90 -5.52
N ILE A 740 29.18 -10.80 -4.87
CA ILE A 740 28.51 -10.30 -3.68
C ILE A 740 27.91 -8.92 -3.93
N PRO A 741 26.67 -8.63 -3.52
CA PRO A 741 26.10 -7.30 -3.68
C PRO A 741 26.77 -6.31 -2.72
N TRP A 742 26.91 -5.05 -3.13
CA TRP A 742 27.62 -4.02 -2.36
C TRP A 742 27.03 -3.80 -0.94
N GLN A 743 25.76 -4.15 -0.73
CA GLN A 743 25.04 -4.07 0.54
C GLN A 743 25.67 -4.97 1.62
N VAL A 744 26.22 -6.14 1.26
CA VAL A 744 26.94 -7.02 2.19
C VAL A 744 28.22 -6.33 2.66
N ALA A 745 28.98 -5.75 1.74
CA ALA A 745 30.19 -5.00 2.08
C ALA A 745 29.86 -3.78 2.96
N TYR A 746 28.72 -3.12 2.73
CA TYR A 746 28.26 -2.02 3.57
C TYR A 746 27.93 -2.48 5.00
N LEU A 747 27.25 -3.63 5.15
CA LEU A 747 27.00 -4.23 6.46
C LEU A 747 28.30 -4.60 7.18
N CYS A 748 29.27 -5.18 6.47
CA CYS A 748 30.60 -5.45 7.02
C CYS A 748 31.32 -4.17 7.46
N CYS A 749 31.26 -3.09 6.67
CA CYS A 749 31.79 -1.78 7.07
C CYS A 749 31.16 -1.30 8.37
N TRP A 750 29.83 -1.40 8.49
CA TRP A 750 29.12 -1.01 9.70
C TRP A 750 29.55 -1.84 10.92
N LEU A 751 29.67 -3.16 10.78
CA LEU A 751 30.12 -4.06 11.86
C LEU A 751 31.55 -3.74 12.34
N ILE A 752 32.48 -3.56 11.39
CA ILE A 752 33.87 -3.21 11.70
C ILE A 752 33.95 -1.84 12.38
N HIS A 753 33.18 -0.87 11.89
CA HIS A 753 33.14 0.48 12.44
C HIS A 753 32.51 0.51 13.84
N LEU A 754 31.45 -0.29 14.07
CA LEU A 754 30.85 -0.51 15.39
C LEU A 754 31.87 -1.08 16.37
N GLN A 755 32.63 -2.10 15.96
CA GLN A 755 33.69 -2.68 16.78
C GLN A 755 34.77 -1.64 17.10
N SER A 756 35.23 -0.86 16.11
CA SER A 756 36.23 0.21 16.33
C SER A 756 35.73 1.25 17.34
N CYS A 757 34.47 1.69 17.22
CA CYS A 757 33.87 2.62 18.17
C CYS A 757 33.75 2.03 19.58
N ALA A 758 33.41 0.74 19.70
CA ALA A 758 33.32 0.05 20.97
C ALA A 758 34.67 -0.06 21.68
N SER A 759 35.74 -0.40 20.94
CA SER A 759 37.11 -0.47 21.44
C SER A 759 37.63 0.91 21.89
N ASP A 760 37.42 1.97 21.10
CA ASP A 760 37.82 3.33 21.50
C ASP A 760 37.11 3.79 22.79
N ARG A 761 35.82 3.42 22.93
CA ARG A 761 35.02 3.75 24.11
C ARG A 761 35.47 3.00 25.37
N SER A 762 35.88 1.73 25.26
CA SER A 762 36.42 0.98 26.41
C SER A 762 37.74 1.59 26.89
N ILE A 763 38.64 1.94 25.96
CA ILE A 763 39.94 2.59 26.27
C ILE A 763 39.72 3.94 26.99
N LEU A 764 38.73 4.73 26.56
CA LEU A 764 38.40 6.01 27.19
C LEU A 764 37.70 5.89 28.56
N SER A 765 37.18 4.70 28.90
CA SER A 765 36.43 4.47 30.14
C SER A 765 37.32 3.97 31.29
N GLU A 766 38.55 3.53 31.03
CA GLU A 766 39.47 3.11 32.09
C GLU A 766 40.06 4.31 32.86
N PRO A 767 40.12 4.24 34.20
CA PRO A 767 40.81 5.26 34.99
C PRO A 767 42.31 5.17 34.73
N VAL A 768 42.91 6.28 34.27
CA VAL A 768 44.36 6.41 34.13
C VAL A 768 45.00 6.27 35.52
N LEU A 769 45.50 5.09 35.88
CA LEU A 769 46.48 4.98 36.96
C LEU A 769 47.74 5.70 36.47
N GLN A 770 48.06 6.82 37.11
CA GLN A 770 49.36 7.48 36.89
C GLN A 770 50.46 6.48 37.29
N PRO A 771 51.38 6.09 36.39
CA PRO A 771 52.59 5.42 36.81
C PRO A 771 53.37 6.40 37.68
N GLY A 772 53.72 5.99 38.90
CA GLY A 772 54.49 6.80 39.84
C GLY A 772 55.82 7.24 39.22
N VAL A 773 55.88 8.49 38.79
CA VAL A 773 57.12 9.14 38.39
C VAL A 773 57.84 9.51 39.69
N ALA A 774 59.01 8.90 39.92
CA ALA A 774 59.90 9.29 41.01
C ALA A 774 60.23 10.79 40.89
N VAL A 775 59.90 11.56 41.93
CA VAL A 775 60.17 12.99 42.04
C VAL A 775 61.63 13.17 42.49
N PRO A 776 62.53 13.81 41.71
CA PRO A 776 63.76 14.35 42.27
C PRO A 776 63.43 15.65 43.00
N LEU A 777 63.82 15.71 44.27
CA LEU A 777 63.72 16.90 45.12
C LEU A 777 64.53 18.06 44.54
N LEU A 778 63.86 19.10 44.03
CA LEU A 778 64.42 20.44 43.93
C LEU A 778 63.43 21.49 44.47
N THR A 779 64.03 22.48 45.12
CA THR A 779 63.49 23.39 46.12
C THR A 779 62.41 24.36 45.63
N ARG A 780 61.41 24.52 46.50
CA ARG A 780 60.26 25.43 46.47
C ARG A 780 60.67 26.90 46.49
N ASN A 781 60.11 27.71 45.59
CA ASN A 781 59.66 29.08 45.89
C ASN A 781 58.66 29.63 44.85
N GLU A 782 57.61 30.26 45.39
CA GLU A 782 56.63 31.21 44.81
C GLU A 782 55.29 30.72 44.18
N PRO A 783 54.21 31.53 44.27
CA PRO A 783 52.84 31.02 44.43
C PRO A 783 51.84 31.27 43.26
N SER A 784 50.81 30.42 43.22
CA SER A 784 49.46 30.57 42.64
C SER A 784 49.28 30.91 41.14
N VAL A 785 48.86 29.91 40.34
CA VAL A 785 47.94 30.10 39.19
C VAL A 785 46.99 28.89 39.06
N ARG A 786 45.69 29.19 39.19
CA ARG A 786 44.46 28.49 38.74
C ARG A 786 44.56 27.03 38.28
N GLU A 787 43.81 26.18 38.98
CA GLU A 787 43.29 24.90 38.50
C GLU A 787 42.49 25.09 37.19
N GLY A 788 42.91 24.40 36.13
CA GLY A 788 42.13 24.27 34.91
C GLY A 788 42.90 23.70 33.72
N SER A 789 42.67 22.41 33.43
CA SER A 789 42.87 21.79 32.10
C SER A 789 44.31 21.51 31.62
N ASP A 790 45.01 20.56 32.25
CA ASP A 790 46.14 19.88 31.61
C ASP A 790 45.88 18.36 31.49
N ARG A 791 45.18 17.97 30.41
CA ARG A 791 45.30 16.61 29.84
C ARG A 791 46.19 16.70 28.60
N PRO A 792 47.11 15.74 28.36
CA PRO A 792 48.06 15.83 27.27
C PRO A 792 47.36 15.97 25.90
N PRO A 793 47.93 16.74 24.94
CA PRO A 793 47.32 17.04 23.64
C PRO A 793 46.94 15.79 22.82
N GLN A 794 47.67 14.69 23.01
CA GLN A 794 47.37 13.39 22.40
C GLN A 794 46.03 12.80 22.86
N HIS A 795 45.67 12.91 24.14
CA HIS A 795 44.41 12.41 24.68
C HIS A 795 43.20 13.20 24.16
N ARG A 796 43.37 14.51 23.94
CA ARG A 796 42.32 15.38 23.35
C ARG A 796 42.07 15.03 21.89
N SER A 797 43.13 14.80 21.10
CA SER A 797 43.03 14.36 19.70
C SER A 797 42.36 12.98 19.59
N PHE A 798 42.76 12.02 20.42
CA PHE A 798 42.17 10.67 20.46
C PHE A 798 40.67 10.72 20.79
N LYS A 799 40.29 11.50 21.80
CA LYS A 799 38.88 11.70 22.17
C LYS A 799 38.07 12.36 21.05
N SER A 800 38.64 13.33 20.33
CA SER A 800 37.98 13.96 19.18
C SER A 800 37.78 12.96 18.05
N ASN A 801 38.77 12.11 17.74
CA ASN A 801 38.66 11.04 16.74
C ASN A 801 37.55 10.05 17.10
N SER A 802 37.50 9.59 18.36
CA SER A 802 36.44 8.71 18.84
C SER A 802 35.05 9.34 18.64
N ASN A 803 34.92 10.65 18.92
CA ASN A 803 33.66 11.37 18.67
C ASN A 803 33.32 11.45 17.18
N HIS A 804 34.27 11.68 16.27
CA HIS A 804 34.01 11.64 14.82
C HIS A 804 33.50 10.26 14.38
N LYS A 805 34.14 9.18 14.82
CA LYS A 805 33.73 7.81 14.50
C LYS A 805 32.31 7.53 14.99
N ALA A 806 31.97 7.95 16.21
CA ALA A 806 30.64 7.79 16.78
C ALA A 806 29.53 8.50 15.98
N HIS A 807 29.78 9.72 15.46
CA HIS A 807 28.82 10.43 14.60
C HIS A 807 28.61 9.70 13.26
N LEU A 808 29.70 9.21 12.66
CA LEU A 808 29.65 8.42 11.43
C LEU A 808 28.93 7.08 11.64
N LEU A 809 29.14 6.43 12.78
CA LEU A 809 28.43 5.19 13.13
C LEU A 809 26.92 5.42 13.22
N LEU A 810 26.48 6.50 13.86
CA LEU A 810 25.06 6.84 13.93
C LEU A 810 24.47 7.09 12.54
N LEU A 811 25.19 7.80 11.66
CA LEU A 811 24.76 8.03 10.28
C LEU A 811 24.66 6.71 9.50
N MET A 812 25.70 5.88 9.55
CA MET A 812 25.72 4.59 8.87
C MET A 812 24.60 3.67 9.34
N THR A 813 24.23 3.74 10.63
CA THR A 813 23.12 2.96 11.21
C THR A 813 21.78 3.32 10.58
N TRP A 814 21.52 4.60 10.30
CA TRP A 814 20.25 5.03 9.69
C TRP A 814 20.19 4.86 8.17
N LEU A 815 21.33 4.60 7.52
CA LEU A 815 21.36 4.16 6.12
C LEU A 815 21.08 2.65 5.97
N LEU A 816 21.28 1.84 7.02
CA LEU A 816 21.03 0.39 6.95
C LEU A 816 19.59 0.06 6.52
N PRO A 817 18.52 0.68 7.06
CA PRO A 817 17.15 0.40 6.60
C PRO A 817 16.91 0.70 5.12
N LEU A 818 17.73 1.56 4.49
CA LEU A 818 17.63 1.87 3.06
C LEU A 818 18.35 0.83 2.19
N ALA A 819 19.44 0.23 2.69
CA ALA A 819 20.22 -0.77 1.97
C ALA A 819 19.81 -2.23 2.28
N ALA A 820 19.26 -2.48 3.47
CA ALA A 820 18.91 -3.82 3.96
C ALA A 820 17.87 -4.58 3.11
N PRO A 821 16.84 -3.95 2.51
CA PRO A 821 15.84 -4.69 1.75
C PRO A 821 16.45 -5.54 0.62
N VAL A 822 17.40 -4.98 -0.13
CA VAL A 822 18.10 -5.71 -1.20
C VAL A 822 18.99 -6.82 -0.65
N LEU A 823 19.65 -6.59 0.48
CA LEU A 823 20.41 -7.65 1.16
C LEU A 823 19.52 -8.84 1.53
N VAL A 824 18.31 -8.58 2.03
CA VAL A 824 17.34 -9.64 2.37
C VAL A 824 16.92 -10.41 1.11
N VAL A 825 16.73 -9.73 -0.03
CA VAL A 825 16.47 -10.38 -1.32
C VAL A 825 17.62 -11.31 -1.69
N TRP A 826 18.86 -10.82 -1.65
CA TRP A 826 20.04 -11.62 -2.00
C TRP A 826 20.20 -12.86 -1.11
N VAL A 827 20.07 -12.71 0.21
CA VAL A 827 20.15 -13.85 1.14
C VAL A 827 19.07 -14.88 0.83
N ARG A 828 17.83 -14.44 0.56
CA ARG A 828 16.73 -15.36 0.22
C ARG A 828 16.99 -16.06 -1.11
N THR A 829 17.44 -15.34 -2.13
CA THR A 829 17.79 -15.92 -3.43
C THR A 829 18.93 -16.93 -3.30
N LEU A 830 19.96 -16.65 -2.50
CA LEU A 830 21.05 -17.59 -2.25
C LEU A 830 20.56 -18.90 -1.59
N VAL A 831 19.62 -18.80 -0.65
CA VAL A 831 19.02 -19.96 0.03
C VAL A 831 18.14 -20.79 -0.92
N THR A 832 17.43 -20.15 -1.85
CA THR A 832 16.43 -20.80 -2.70
C THR A 832 16.97 -21.28 -4.04
N ALA A 833 17.84 -20.50 -4.68
CA ALA A 833 18.37 -20.76 -6.02
C ALA A 833 19.86 -21.15 -6.04
N GLY A 834 20.56 -21.08 -4.89
CA GLY A 834 21.98 -21.39 -4.78
C GLY A 834 22.90 -20.34 -5.44
N LEU A 835 24.19 -20.66 -5.54
CA LEU A 835 25.24 -19.79 -6.11
C LEU A 835 25.23 -19.73 -7.65
N THR A 836 24.36 -20.50 -8.31
CA THR A 836 24.35 -20.68 -9.77
C THR A 836 23.58 -19.59 -10.51
N THR A 837 22.86 -18.72 -9.80
CA THR A 837 22.10 -17.62 -10.43
C THR A 837 22.89 -16.31 -10.34
N PRO A 838 23.28 -15.68 -11.47
CA PRO A 838 23.91 -14.37 -11.43
C PRO A 838 22.91 -13.36 -10.87
N PHE A 839 23.32 -12.62 -9.83
CA PHE A 839 22.50 -11.59 -9.22
C PHE A 839 22.69 -10.28 -9.98
N ASP A 840 22.07 -10.17 -11.16
CA ASP A 840 22.27 -8.99 -12.00
C ASP A 840 21.70 -7.73 -11.33
N GLY A 841 22.55 -6.75 -11.06
CA GLY A 841 22.10 -5.38 -10.72
C GLY A 841 22.84 -4.65 -9.60
N ASP A 842 23.41 -5.36 -8.62
CA ASP A 842 23.94 -4.76 -7.38
C ASP A 842 25.44 -4.97 -7.13
N HIS A 843 26.20 -5.13 -8.22
CA HIS A 843 27.65 -5.35 -8.18
C HIS A 843 28.47 -4.06 -8.34
N PHE A 844 27.82 -2.89 -8.38
CA PHE A 844 28.50 -1.61 -8.54
C PHE A 844 29.21 -1.17 -7.24
N PHE A 845 30.46 -1.63 -7.06
CA PHE A 845 31.25 -1.43 -5.85
C PHE A 845 31.50 0.04 -5.47
N PHE A 846 31.39 0.99 -6.41
CA PHE A 846 31.49 2.43 -6.12
C PHE A 846 30.39 2.91 -5.15
N ASN A 847 29.30 2.17 -5.00
CA ASN A 847 28.26 2.46 -4.00
C ASN A 847 28.78 2.36 -2.57
N VAL A 848 29.73 1.46 -2.31
CA VAL A 848 30.27 1.18 -0.97
C VAL A 848 31.72 1.62 -0.79
N ALA A 849 32.46 1.84 -1.89
CA ALA A 849 33.88 2.24 -1.85
C ALA A 849 34.19 3.43 -0.92
N PRO A 850 33.39 4.52 -0.89
CA PRO A 850 33.62 5.62 0.06
C PRO A 850 33.57 5.18 1.53
N PHE A 851 32.65 4.28 1.88
CA PHE A 851 32.52 3.78 3.25
C PHE A 851 33.66 2.83 3.61
N LEU A 852 34.07 1.95 2.68
CA LEU A 852 35.21 1.05 2.88
C LEU A 852 36.49 1.83 3.18
N ILE A 853 36.81 2.84 2.35
CA ILE A 853 38.02 3.66 2.54
C ILE A 853 37.94 4.45 3.85
N LEU A 854 36.76 4.99 4.18
CA LEU A 854 36.54 5.71 5.44
C LEU A 854 36.77 4.81 6.66
N VAL A 855 36.18 3.61 6.68
CA VAL A 855 36.27 2.67 7.80
C VAL A 855 37.68 2.11 7.93
N ASP A 856 38.32 1.77 6.80
CA ASP A 856 39.73 1.36 6.77
C ASP A 856 40.61 2.43 7.40
N PHE A 857 40.56 3.67 6.88
CA PHE A 857 41.35 4.78 7.42
C PHE A 857 41.08 5.05 8.90
N ALA A 858 39.81 5.03 9.32
CA ALA A 858 39.41 5.24 10.70
C ALA A 858 39.93 4.14 11.66
N SER A 859 40.15 2.92 11.16
CA SER A 859 40.58 1.79 11.99
C SER A 859 42.03 1.88 12.47
N TRP A 860 42.93 2.49 11.67
CA TRP A 860 44.38 2.52 11.96
C TRP A 860 44.95 3.92 12.20
N THR A 861 44.27 5.00 11.80
CA THR A 861 44.83 6.35 11.92
C THR A 861 44.93 6.83 13.37
N SER A 862 46.12 7.26 13.78
CA SER A 862 46.34 7.98 15.05
C SER A 862 46.31 9.50 14.90
N ARG A 863 46.22 10.01 13.66
CA ARG A 863 46.14 11.44 13.33
C ARG A 863 44.70 11.95 13.44
N PRO A 864 44.46 13.26 13.55
CA PRO A 864 43.11 13.82 13.48
C PRO A 864 42.34 13.29 12.24
N LEU A 865 41.20 12.64 12.46
CA LEU A 865 40.51 11.85 11.43
C LEU A 865 40.01 12.71 10.25
N LEU A 866 39.49 13.90 10.53
CA LEU A 866 38.84 14.78 9.55
C LEU A 866 39.38 16.22 9.65
N GLN A 867 40.69 16.37 9.53
CA GLN A 867 41.31 17.69 9.51
C GLN A 867 40.91 18.47 8.26
N LYS A 868 40.51 19.74 8.44
CA LYS A 868 40.15 20.64 7.35
C LYS A 868 41.36 20.90 6.48
N ASN A 869 41.21 20.75 5.16
CA ASN A 869 42.28 20.97 4.21
C ASN A 869 42.38 22.47 3.82
N SER A 870 43.57 22.92 3.42
CA SER A 870 43.82 24.31 2.98
C SER A 870 42.96 24.74 1.78
N GLY A 871 42.57 23.80 0.92
CA GLY A 871 41.65 24.02 -0.21
C GLY A 871 40.18 24.25 0.18
N GLU A 872 39.79 23.96 1.43
CA GLU A 872 38.42 24.15 1.95
C GLU A 872 38.22 25.56 2.55
N LYS A 873 38.98 26.56 2.05
CA LYS A 873 38.94 27.93 2.58
C LYS A 873 37.56 28.58 2.40
N TYR A 874 36.90 28.35 1.27
CA TYR A 874 35.60 28.95 0.93
C TYR A 874 34.41 28.01 1.16
N PHE A 875 34.57 26.71 0.88
CA PHE A 875 33.51 25.72 1.05
C PHE A 875 34.05 24.50 1.79
N SER A 876 33.51 24.26 2.99
CA SER A 876 33.85 23.09 3.81
C SER A 876 33.02 21.89 3.36
N ALA A 877 33.66 20.71 3.29
CA ALA A 877 33.00 19.44 3.00
C ALA A 877 31.81 19.13 3.92
N ARG A 878 31.71 19.76 5.10
CA ARG A 878 30.55 19.59 5.99
C ARG A 878 29.22 19.99 5.34
N TRP A 879 29.22 20.96 4.43
CA TRP A 879 27.99 21.45 3.78
C TRP A 879 27.30 20.39 2.90
N SER A 880 28.02 19.35 2.46
CA SER A 880 27.39 18.21 1.78
C SER A 880 26.36 17.50 2.67
N PHE A 881 26.56 17.47 3.99
CA PHE A 881 25.62 16.88 4.94
C PHE A 881 24.36 17.73 5.15
N TRP A 882 24.45 19.05 4.93
CA TRP A 882 23.26 19.90 4.85
C TRP A 882 22.44 19.58 3.59
N LEU A 883 23.11 19.35 2.45
CA LEU A 883 22.45 18.91 1.22
C LEU A 883 21.80 17.53 1.38
N VAL A 884 22.49 16.58 2.02
CA VAL A 884 21.90 15.28 2.39
C VAL A 884 20.63 15.48 3.22
N ALA A 885 20.65 16.36 4.22
CA ALA A 885 19.48 16.67 5.00
C ALA A 885 18.33 17.26 4.15
N ALA A 886 18.65 18.20 3.24
CA ALA A 886 17.64 18.77 2.34
C ALA A 886 16.99 17.70 1.44
N ILE A 887 17.79 16.82 0.83
CA ILE A 887 17.29 15.71 0.00
C ILE A 887 16.46 14.75 0.86
N ALA A 888 16.93 14.42 2.06
CA ALA A 888 16.25 13.54 3.00
C ALA A 888 14.88 14.07 3.46
N PHE A 889 14.72 15.40 3.63
CA PHE A 889 13.45 15.99 4.01
C PHE A 889 12.49 16.16 2.83
N PHE A 890 12.98 16.62 1.67
CA PHE A 890 12.12 17.03 0.55
C PHE A 890 11.89 15.95 -0.51
N VAL A 891 12.85 15.06 -0.75
CA VAL A 891 12.76 14.07 -1.85
C VAL A 891 12.69 12.65 -1.30
N GLY A 892 13.42 12.40 -0.22
CA GLY A 892 13.55 11.09 0.43
C GLY A 892 12.23 10.37 0.72
N PRO A 893 11.20 11.03 1.28
CA PRO A 893 9.94 10.38 1.62
C PRO A 893 9.26 9.65 0.45
N ARG A 894 9.36 10.19 -0.78
CA ARG A 894 8.89 9.55 -2.02
C ARG A 894 9.94 8.65 -2.67
N LYS A 895 11.22 9.05 -2.66
CA LYS A 895 12.32 8.38 -3.37
C LYS A 895 13.49 8.16 -2.42
N THR A 896 13.45 7.04 -1.68
CA THR A 896 14.39 6.82 -0.58
C THR A 896 15.82 6.56 -1.05
N TYR A 897 16.01 5.99 -2.25
CA TYR A 897 17.32 5.73 -2.86
C TYR A 897 18.16 7.00 -3.05
N TYR A 898 17.54 8.15 -3.35
CA TYR A 898 18.28 9.41 -3.47
C TYR A 898 18.93 9.86 -2.16
N VAL A 899 18.42 9.45 -1.00
CA VAL A 899 19.02 9.75 0.30
C VAL A 899 20.32 8.98 0.49
N PHE A 900 20.31 7.70 0.13
CA PHE A 900 21.53 6.87 0.15
C PHE A 900 22.56 7.40 -0.84
N ASP A 901 22.13 7.72 -2.06
CA ASP A 901 22.98 8.26 -3.12
C ASP A 901 23.61 9.62 -2.76
N ALA A 902 22.83 10.52 -2.17
CA ALA A 902 23.36 11.78 -1.66
C ALA A 902 24.40 11.56 -0.55
N THR A 903 24.16 10.58 0.34
CA THR A 903 25.06 10.30 1.45
C THR A 903 26.35 9.62 1.01
N ARG A 904 26.31 8.68 0.05
CA ARG A 904 27.52 8.07 -0.53
C ARG A 904 28.36 9.12 -1.24
N LEU A 905 27.74 10.07 -1.95
CA LEU A 905 28.44 11.17 -2.63
C LEU A 905 29.07 12.15 -1.62
N ALA A 906 28.34 12.48 -0.54
CA ALA A 906 28.86 13.32 0.54
C ALA A 906 30.07 12.70 1.24
N ILE A 907 30.02 11.39 1.51
CA ILE A 907 31.13 10.65 2.11
C ILE A 907 32.28 10.49 1.10
N GLY A 908 31.99 10.24 -0.18
CA GLY A 908 32.98 10.19 -1.25
C GLY A 908 33.75 11.51 -1.37
N ALA A 909 33.07 12.64 -1.40
CA ALA A 909 33.69 13.96 -1.41
C ALA A 909 34.57 14.18 -0.17
N LEU A 910 34.09 13.77 1.01
CA LEU A 910 34.85 13.86 2.26
C LEU A 910 36.11 12.97 2.25
N VAL A 911 36.00 11.74 1.74
CA VAL A 911 37.13 10.82 1.57
C VAL A 911 38.15 11.45 0.63
N VAL A 912 37.74 11.96 -0.53
CA VAL A 912 38.66 12.57 -1.51
C VAL A 912 39.36 13.81 -0.92
N VAL A 913 38.62 14.71 -0.27
CA VAL A 913 39.16 16.02 0.16
C VAL A 913 40.00 15.94 1.43
N ARG A 914 39.56 15.16 2.43
CA ARG A 914 40.16 15.14 3.79
C ARG A 914 40.98 13.89 4.09
N ILE A 915 40.61 12.73 3.54
CA ILE A 915 41.30 11.47 3.81
C ILE A 915 42.34 11.18 2.73
N GLY A 916 42.01 11.41 1.46
CA GLY A 916 42.80 11.08 0.29
C GLY A 916 44.27 11.50 0.39
N PRO A 917 44.59 12.79 0.64
CA PRO A 917 45.97 13.22 0.76
C PRO A 917 46.75 12.41 1.80
N HIS A 918 46.16 12.17 2.97
CA HIS A 918 46.80 11.46 4.07
C HIS A 918 46.89 9.95 3.85
N TYR A 919 45.89 9.36 3.16
CA TYR A 919 45.90 7.96 2.77
C TYR A 919 47.09 7.66 1.83
N TRP A 920 47.43 8.59 0.93
CA TRP A 920 48.57 8.50 0.00
C TRP A 920 49.88 9.09 0.55
N GLY A 921 49.95 9.41 1.85
CA GLY A 921 51.17 9.91 2.50
C GLY A 921 51.51 11.39 2.24
N ALA A 922 50.61 12.16 1.64
CA ALA A 922 50.72 13.60 1.43
C ALA A 922 49.98 14.41 2.52
N ASN A 923 50.35 15.69 2.68
CA ASN A 923 49.65 16.61 3.58
C ASN A 923 48.50 17.38 2.89
N SER A 924 48.51 17.48 1.56
CA SER A 924 47.45 18.07 0.74
C SER A 924 47.58 17.61 -0.72
N TRP A 925 46.51 17.72 -1.52
CA TRP A 925 46.58 17.50 -2.97
C TRP A 925 47.45 18.58 -3.61
N ARG A 926 48.47 18.18 -4.37
CA ARG A 926 49.27 19.09 -5.20
C ARG A 926 48.65 19.12 -6.59
N PHE A 927 47.84 20.13 -6.87
CA PHE A 927 47.41 20.38 -8.25
C PHE A 927 48.60 20.98 -9.02
N PRO A 928 48.96 20.46 -10.21
CA PRO A 928 49.93 21.12 -11.08
C PRO A 928 49.40 22.52 -11.41
N LYS A 929 50.26 23.52 -11.28
CA LYS A 929 49.95 24.92 -11.58
C LYS A 929 49.71 25.13 -13.07
#